data_AF-A0A7J0F2M3-F1
#
_entry.id   AF-A0A7J0F2M3-F1
#
_cell.length_a   1.000
_cell.length_b   1.000
_cell.length_c   1.000
_cell.angle_alpha   90.00
_cell.angle_beta   90.00
_cell.angle_gamma   90.00
#
_symmetry.space_group_name_H-M   'P 1'
#
loop_
_entity.id
_entity.type
_entity.pdbx_description
1 polymer ?
#
loop_
_entity_poly.entity_id
_entity_poly.type
_entity_poly.pdbx_seq_one_letter_code
_entity_poly.pdbx_strand_id
1 'polypeptide(L)'
;MNQNNVERVPNPAPSLGSLDEDIRVLRVTSQSWRQGMRETNSTEMPMRGAFERGSVNSMLGSLSGGSRSSSEEIIGGEPLCSLEELTRWNTQVSPWSQSSELVRAGGSLPCGAVLTAKENPPVTFAIAACETQNDGHFDRENFNTGPSMPSSPGETSCAAVSASTWVEPHGKCTVAFALAWSSPKVKFMKGKSYHRRYTKFYGTSERAALNLVHDALKNYKRWEEEIENWQAPILRDDRLPEMIYNCPSDVYRYKFTLFNELYFLVSGGTVWTDSTLPASNGGSIQHQTTTTETNNVKVTEAKVNCKQCVVIEHSTVGLYDSTAESVEYIMWCTYDVHFYASYALLMLFPKIELSIQRDFAKAVLCEDGRKVKFLAEGNSGIRKVRGAVPHDLGTHDPWHEMNAYNIHDTSTWKDLNPKFVLQVYRDFTVTGDLSFGADVWPSVCAAIEYMDRFDRDNDCLIENDGFPDQTYDTWTVHGVSAYCGGLWLASLQAAAAMALQLGDRAFADRCKSKFVKAKSVFEAKLWNGSYFNYDSGSSNNSKSIQTDQLAGQWYTASSGLPDLFDDFKIESALQKIYDFNVMKVRGGRMGAVNGMHPNGKVDETCMQSREIWTGVTYAAAAATMILAGMEEQAFTTAEGIFIAGWSEEGYGYSFQTPEAWTTDGHFRSLIYMRPLAIWSMQWALSLPKAILDAPKINMMDRILVSPHSAKSSHNDIGVRKIAKKAKCFNNSVFHCSC
;
A
#
# COMPACT_ATOMS: atom_id res chain seq x y z
N MET A 1 20.99 -1.84 -7.75
CA MET A 1 20.43 -0.47 -7.85
C MET A 1 21.04 0.24 -9.04
N ASN A 2 20.36 0.23 -10.19
CA ASN A 2 20.75 1.02 -11.35
C ASN A 2 20.18 2.43 -11.20
N GLN A 3 21.03 3.40 -10.87
CA GLN A 3 20.70 4.82 -10.70
C GLN A 3 20.38 5.58 -12.01
N ASN A 4 20.02 4.88 -13.11
CA ASN A 4 19.88 5.48 -14.43
C ASN A 4 18.49 5.30 -15.07
N ASN A 5 17.41 5.46 -14.29
CA ASN A 5 16.09 5.77 -14.87
C ASN A 5 15.95 7.30 -15.01
N VAL A 6 16.76 7.85 -15.92
CA VAL A 6 16.46 9.12 -16.59
C VAL A 6 15.07 8.97 -17.21
N GLU A 7 14.20 9.97 -17.05
CA GLU A 7 12.95 10.05 -17.81
C GLU A 7 13.29 9.98 -19.30
N ARG A 8 13.23 8.78 -19.90
CA ARG A 8 13.19 8.65 -21.34
C ARG A 8 11.77 9.03 -21.75
N VAL A 9 11.64 10.31 -22.07
CA VAL A 9 10.53 10.85 -22.86
C VAL A 9 10.33 9.91 -24.05
N PRO A 10 9.14 9.29 -24.23
CA PRO A 10 8.82 8.62 -25.48
C PRO A 10 9.05 9.63 -26.59
N ASN A 11 9.79 9.26 -27.63
CA ASN A 11 9.95 10.14 -28.79
C ASN A 11 8.56 10.65 -29.22
N PRO A 12 8.41 11.95 -29.52
CA PRO A 12 7.14 12.45 -30.07
C PRO A 12 6.77 11.56 -31.26
N ALA A 13 5.52 11.07 -31.25
CA ALA A 13 5.03 10.17 -32.27
C ALA A 13 5.37 10.73 -33.67
N PRO A 14 6.05 9.96 -34.54
CA PRO A 14 6.34 10.44 -35.87
C PRO A 14 5.02 10.79 -36.58
N SER A 15 5.00 11.91 -37.29
CA SER A 15 3.91 12.27 -38.20
C SER A 15 3.64 11.08 -39.12
N LEU A 16 2.38 10.66 -39.22
CA LEU A 16 1.89 9.54 -40.04
C LEU A 16 2.57 9.47 -41.42
N GLY A 17 3.67 8.73 -41.49
CA GLY A 17 4.14 8.03 -42.68
C GLY A 17 3.57 6.62 -42.62
N SER A 18 3.08 6.13 -43.76
CA SER A 18 2.50 4.80 -44.01
C SER A 18 2.57 3.81 -42.83
N LEU A 19 1.40 3.43 -42.31
CA LEU A 19 1.25 2.23 -41.48
C LEU A 19 2.02 1.09 -42.16
N ASP A 20 2.89 0.39 -41.41
CA ASP A 20 3.53 -0.84 -41.90
C ASP A 20 2.45 -1.80 -42.42
N GLU A 21 2.68 -2.37 -43.61
CA GLU A 21 1.69 -3.21 -44.31
C GLU A 21 1.25 -4.46 -43.51
N ASP A 22 1.98 -4.82 -42.44
CA ASP A 22 1.78 -6.04 -41.68
C ASP A 22 0.93 -5.90 -40.39
N ILE A 23 0.68 -4.68 -39.90
CA ILE A 23 -0.11 -4.47 -38.67
C ILE A 23 -1.56 -4.11 -39.01
N ARG A 24 -2.49 -5.02 -38.71
CA ARG A 24 -3.93 -4.81 -38.94
C ARG A 24 -4.62 -4.38 -37.65
N VAL A 25 -5.29 -3.22 -37.66
CA VAL A 25 -5.94 -2.65 -36.46
C VAL A 25 -7.44 -2.46 -36.68
N LEU A 26 -8.25 -2.97 -35.75
CA LEU A 26 -9.68 -2.73 -35.66
C LEU A 26 -9.99 -1.79 -34.50
N ARG A 27 -10.76 -0.73 -34.75
CA ARG A 27 -11.20 0.25 -33.74
C ARG A 27 -12.69 0.08 -33.47
N VAL A 28 -13.06 0.01 -32.20
CA VAL A 28 -14.45 0.03 -31.75
C VAL A 28 -14.66 1.25 -30.85
N THR A 29 -15.64 2.08 -31.17
CA THR A 29 -15.98 3.27 -30.38
C THR A 29 -17.41 3.11 -29.86
N SER A 30 -17.62 3.18 -28.54
CA SER A 30 -18.97 3.20 -27.96
C SER A 30 -19.44 4.64 -27.73
N GLN A 31 -20.69 4.97 -28.08
CA GLN A 31 -21.32 6.24 -27.71
C GLN A 31 -22.07 6.13 -26.37
N SER A 32 -22.06 7.22 -25.60
CA SER A 32 -22.56 7.27 -24.22
C SER A 32 -24.03 6.87 -24.07
N TRP A 33 -24.31 6.06 -23.05
CA TRP A 33 -25.66 5.79 -22.54
C TRP A 33 -26.28 7.07 -21.95
N ARG A 34 -27.40 7.55 -22.52
CA ARG A 34 -28.33 8.48 -21.84
C ARG A 34 -29.71 7.82 -21.77
N GLN A 35 -30.09 7.32 -20.60
CA GLN A 35 -31.48 6.96 -20.35
C GLN A 35 -32.18 8.18 -19.74
N GLY A 36 -32.96 8.88 -20.56
CA GLY A 36 -33.87 9.91 -20.07
C GLY A 36 -35.07 9.26 -19.39
N MET A 37 -35.15 9.33 -18.06
CA MET A 37 -36.43 9.16 -17.37
C MET A 37 -37.06 10.53 -17.17
N ARG A 38 -38.24 10.72 -17.75
CA ARG A 38 -39.16 11.78 -17.35
C ARG A 38 -39.64 11.46 -15.94
N GLU A 39 -39.45 12.39 -15.01
CA GLU A 39 -40.12 12.37 -13.72
C GLU A 39 -41.63 12.49 -13.94
N THR A 40 -42.37 11.43 -13.62
CA THR A 40 -43.79 11.55 -13.28
C THR A 40 -43.91 11.51 -11.77
N ASN A 41 -44.24 12.65 -11.18
CA ASN A 41 -44.62 12.81 -9.79
C ASN A 41 -45.80 11.89 -9.43
N SER A 42 -45.65 11.08 -8.38
CA SER A 42 -46.79 10.64 -7.56
C SER A 42 -46.33 10.24 -6.15
N THR A 43 -46.48 11.21 -5.23
CA THR A 43 -47.06 11.12 -3.88
C THR A 43 -46.66 9.99 -2.91
N GLU A 44 -46.17 10.45 -1.75
CA GLU A 44 -46.07 9.84 -0.41
C GLU A 44 -47.25 8.94 -0.01
N MET A 45 -47.00 7.83 0.71
CA MET A 45 -47.31 7.62 2.17
C MET A 45 -47.14 6.11 2.59
N PRO A 46 -47.21 5.71 3.89
CA PRO A 46 -46.09 5.10 4.63
C PRO A 46 -46.24 3.61 5.00
N MET A 47 -45.13 2.97 5.37
CA MET A 47 -45.11 1.65 6.02
C MET A 47 -45.65 1.70 7.46
N ARG A 48 -46.71 0.93 7.72
CA ARG A 48 -47.09 0.42 9.06
C ARG A 48 -46.85 -1.09 9.07
N GLY A 49 -46.18 -1.57 10.12
CA GLY A 49 -45.87 -2.98 10.31
C GLY A 49 -47.02 -3.82 10.86
N ALA A 50 -46.78 -5.13 10.94
CA ALA A 50 -47.36 -6.03 11.93
C ALA A 50 -46.63 -7.37 11.94
N PHE A 51 -46.21 -7.78 13.13
CA PHE A 51 -45.92 -9.15 13.56
C PHE A 51 -47.15 -10.06 13.36
N GLU A 52 -46.96 -11.35 13.06
CA GLU A 52 -47.23 -12.48 13.99
C GLU A 52 -47.29 -13.87 13.31
N ARG A 53 -46.62 -14.82 13.99
CA ARG A 53 -46.92 -16.25 14.28
C ARG A 53 -47.83 -17.08 13.36
N GLY A 54 -47.40 -18.33 13.12
CA GLY A 54 -48.32 -19.45 12.88
C GLY A 54 -47.65 -20.73 12.37
N SER A 55 -47.39 -21.67 13.29
CA SER A 55 -47.07 -23.08 13.02
C SER A 55 -48.31 -23.86 12.53
N VAL A 56 -48.12 -25.00 11.83
CA VAL A 56 -48.69 -26.35 12.14
C VAL A 56 -48.59 -27.32 10.94
N ASN A 57 -47.96 -28.50 11.17
CA ASN A 57 -48.17 -29.91 10.71
C ASN A 57 -48.71 -30.21 9.28
N SER A 58 -48.44 -31.31 8.56
CA SER A 58 -47.96 -32.70 8.76
C SER A 58 -47.71 -33.28 7.33
N MET A 59 -46.87 -34.29 7.07
CA MET A 59 -47.22 -35.72 7.13
C MET A 59 -46.00 -36.59 6.80
N LEU A 60 -45.88 -37.69 7.54
CA LEU A 60 -44.96 -38.82 7.37
C LEU A 60 -45.43 -39.78 6.26
N GLY A 61 -44.48 -40.49 5.65
CA GLY A 61 -44.72 -41.67 4.81
C GLY A 61 -43.43 -42.39 4.41
N SER A 62 -43.05 -43.38 5.22
CA SER A 62 -41.93 -44.33 5.07
C SER A 62 -42.11 -45.32 3.91
N LEU A 63 -41.00 -45.85 3.35
CA LEU A 63 -40.71 -47.30 3.28
C LEU A 63 -39.29 -47.61 2.76
N SER A 64 -38.63 -48.51 3.50
CA SER A 64 -37.39 -49.29 3.33
C SER A 64 -37.19 -49.92 1.94
N GLY A 65 -35.99 -50.24 1.43
CA GLY A 65 -34.79 -50.77 2.08
C GLY A 65 -34.61 -52.25 1.69
N GLY A 66 -33.59 -52.57 0.88
CA GLY A 66 -33.27 -53.92 0.42
C GLY A 66 -31.77 -54.06 0.11
N SER A 67 -31.13 -55.03 0.76
CA SER A 67 -29.70 -55.32 0.81
C SER A 67 -29.23 -56.28 -0.29
N ARG A 68 -27.94 -56.21 -0.68
CA ARG A 68 -27.04 -57.38 -0.78
C ARG A 68 -25.58 -56.99 -1.12
N SER A 69 -24.71 -57.75 -0.48
CA SER A 69 -23.23 -57.79 -0.48
C SER A 69 -22.61 -58.44 -1.71
N SER A 70 -21.37 -58.09 -2.06
CA SER A 70 -20.25 -59.06 -2.23
C SER A 70 -18.93 -58.37 -2.60
N SER A 71 -17.89 -58.82 -1.92
CA SER A 71 -16.44 -58.66 -2.10
C SER A 71 -15.89 -59.34 -3.37
N GLU A 72 -14.78 -58.83 -3.94
CA GLU A 72 -13.51 -59.55 -4.18
C GLU A 72 -12.48 -58.72 -4.99
N GLU A 73 -11.21 -58.86 -4.60
CA GLU A 73 -9.98 -58.39 -5.24
C GLU A 73 -9.67 -59.14 -6.55
N ILE A 74 -8.82 -58.57 -7.43
CA ILE A 74 -7.57 -59.17 -7.96
C ILE A 74 -7.06 -58.48 -9.25
N ILE A 75 -5.83 -57.94 -9.15
CA ILE A 75 -4.69 -57.90 -10.10
C ILE A 75 -4.83 -57.22 -11.48
N GLY A 76 -4.02 -56.15 -11.64
CA GLY A 76 -2.95 -56.12 -12.65
C GLY A 76 -3.19 -55.32 -13.92
N GLY A 77 -2.35 -54.30 -14.13
CA GLY A 77 -2.08 -53.73 -15.44
C GLY A 77 -2.09 -52.21 -15.44
N GLU A 78 -0.91 -51.61 -15.48
CA GLU A 78 -0.74 -50.27 -16.03
C GLU A 78 -1.36 -50.19 -17.43
N PRO A 79 -2.11 -49.12 -17.75
CA PRO A 79 -2.18 -48.63 -19.10
C PRO A 79 -1.41 -47.31 -19.18
N LEU A 80 -0.43 -47.31 -20.08
CA LEU A 80 0.14 -46.14 -20.73
C LEU A 80 -0.88 -44.99 -20.83
N CYS A 81 -0.54 -43.87 -20.20
CA CYS A 81 -1.26 -42.61 -20.27
C CYS A 81 -1.51 -42.25 -21.73
N SER A 82 -2.78 -42.26 -22.12
CA SER A 82 -3.22 -41.85 -23.46
C SER A 82 -3.09 -40.33 -23.59
N LEU A 83 -2.77 -39.88 -24.80
CA LEU A 83 -2.58 -38.47 -25.18
C LEU A 83 -3.82 -37.56 -24.95
N GLU A 84 -4.89 -38.06 -24.32
CA GLU A 84 -6.12 -37.32 -24.00
C GLU A 84 -6.12 -36.73 -22.58
N GLU A 85 -5.23 -37.14 -21.68
CA GLU A 85 -5.13 -36.55 -20.33
C GLU A 85 -4.28 -35.26 -20.28
N LEU A 86 -3.37 -35.05 -21.26
CA LEU A 86 -2.61 -33.80 -21.42
C LEU A 86 -3.46 -32.63 -21.96
N THR A 87 -4.62 -32.93 -22.56
CA THR A 87 -5.53 -31.90 -23.12
C THR A 87 -6.52 -31.35 -22.09
N ARG A 88 -6.62 -31.98 -20.90
CA ARG A 88 -7.40 -31.45 -19.76
C ARG A 88 -6.65 -30.41 -18.94
N TRP A 89 -5.33 -30.32 -19.07
CA TRP A 89 -4.50 -29.38 -18.30
C TRP A 89 -4.39 -27.98 -18.93
N ASN A 90 -4.88 -27.77 -20.16
CA ASN A 90 -4.76 -26.49 -20.87
C ASN A 90 -6.08 -25.71 -21.04
N THR A 91 -7.13 -26.05 -20.29
CA THR A 91 -8.45 -25.37 -20.37
C THR A 91 -9.02 -24.83 -19.06
N GLN A 92 -8.20 -24.69 -18.01
CA GLN A 92 -8.56 -23.86 -16.84
C GLN A 92 -7.91 -22.47 -16.93
N VAL A 93 -8.31 -21.70 -17.94
CA VAL A 93 -8.29 -20.23 -17.81
C VAL A 93 -9.64 -19.84 -17.23
N SER A 94 -9.69 -19.74 -15.91
CA SER A 94 -10.87 -19.35 -15.16
C SER A 94 -11.41 -17.99 -15.65
N PRO A 95 -12.72 -17.84 -15.86
CA PRO A 95 -13.33 -16.60 -16.31
C PRO A 95 -13.30 -15.55 -15.19
N TRP A 96 -12.49 -14.52 -15.40
CA TRP A 96 -12.41 -13.31 -14.60
C TRP A 96 -13.66 -12.46 -14.81
N SER A 97 -14.64 -12.57 -13.91
CA SER A 97 -15.67 -11.55 -13.73
C SER A 97 -16.47 -11.79 -12.45
N GLN A 98 -16.02 -11.28 -11.29
CA GLN A 98 -16.92 -11.05 -10.15
C GLN A 98 -16.49 -9.83 -9.35
N SER A 99 -17.10 -8.68 -9.66
CA SER A 99 -17.36 -7.61 -8.70
C SER A 99 -18.53 -6.73 -9.19
N SER A 100 -19.75 -7.26 -9.08
CA SER A 100 -20.98 -6.47 -8.88
C SER A 100 -22.15 -7.43 -8.60
N GLU A 101 -22.83 -7.24 -7.47
CA GLU A 101 -23.93 -8.07 -6.97
C GLU A 101 -25.06 -8.30 -7.99
N LEU A 102 -25.53 -9.55 -8.01
CA LEU A 102 -26.80 -9.97 -8.59
C LEU A 102 -27.98 -9.46 -7.74
N VAL A 103 -28.91 -8.74 -8.35
CA VAL A 103 -30.34 -8.92 -8.07
C VAL A 103 -30.92 -9.74 -9.23
N ARG A 104 -31.35 -10.96 -8.92
CA ARG A 104 -31.92 -11.92 -9.87
C ARG A 104 -33.38 -11.54 -10.20
N ALA A 105 -33.65 -11.31 -11.48
CA ALA A 105 -34.92 -11.67 -12.12
C ALA A 105 -34.58 -12.36 -13.44
N GLY A 106 -35.23 -13.49 -13.72
CA GLY A 106 -34.76 -14.54 -14.63
C GLY A 106 -34.42 -14.12 -16.07
N GLY A 107 -33.44 -14.82 -16.65
CA GLY A 107 -33.06 -14.71 -18.06
C GLY A 107 -31.62 -15.18 -18.29
N SER A 108 -31.41 -16.04 -19.27
CA SER A 108 -30.15 -16.65 -19.69
C SER A 108 -29.04 -15.65 -20.06
N LEU A 109 -27.81 -15.91 -19.60
CA LEU A 109 -26.59 -15.09 -19.79
C LEU A 109 -25.98 -15.24 -21.21
N PRO A 110 -25.51 -14.14 -21.82
CA PRO A 110 -24.36 -14.14 -22.72
C PRO A 110 -23.11 -13.54 -22.04
N CYS A 111 -21.97 -14.23 -22.16
CA CYS A 111 -20.66 -13.74 -21.77
C CYS A 111 -20.15 -12.69 -22.76
N GLY A 112 -19.90 -11.47 -22.28
CA GLY A 112 -19.33 -10.38 -23.05
C GLY A 112 -19.25 -9.12 -22.19
N ALA A 113 -18.17 -8.97 -21.43
CA ALA A 113 -18.00 -7.81 -20.55
C ALA A 113 -17.52 -6.59 -21.35
N VAL A 114 -18.42 -5.65 -21.62
CA VAL A 114 -18.08 -4.26 -21.95
C VAL A 114 -18.39 -3.44 -20.69
N LEU A 115 -17.35 -2.99 -20.00
CA LEU A 115 -17.48 -2.11 -18.83
C LEU A 115 -17.66 -0.66 -19.31
N THR A 116 -18.89 -0.16 -19.35
CA THR A 116 -19.15 1.29 -19.26
C THR A 116 -20.06 1.56 -18.08
N ALA A 117 -19.54 2.19 -17.04
CA ALA A 117 -20.37 2.71 -15.96
C ALA A 117 -21.20 3.90 -16.48
N LYS A 118 -22.47 3.95 -16.05
CA LYS A 118 -23.38 5.07 -16.29
C LYS A 118 -22.69 6.39 -15.88
N GLU A 119 -22.73 7.40 -16.74
CA GLU A 119 -22.16 8.75 -16.54
C GLU A 119 -20.63 8.94 -16.75
N ASN A 120 -19.88 7.92 -17.17
CA ASN A 120 -18.48 8.09 -17.57
C ASN A 120 -18.29 8.49 -19.06
N PRO A 121 -17.23 9.24 -19.41
CA PRO A 121 -16.93 9.59 -20.81
C PRO A 121 -16.65 8.34 -21.67
N PRO A 122 -16.89 8.41 -22.98
CA PRO A 122 -16.78 7.27 -23.90
C PRO A 122 -15.37 6.65 -23.88
N VAL A 123 -15.31 5.32 -23.90
CA VAL A 123 -14.08 4.53 -23.97
C VAL A 123 -13.93 4.00 -25.40
N THR A 124 -12.76 4.21 -26.00
CA THR A 124 -12.44 3.63 -27.32
C THR A 124 -11.53 2.42 -27.15
N PHE A 125 -11.83 1.33 -27.85
CA PHE A 125 -11.04 0.10 -27.86
C PHE A 125 -10.38 -0.11 -29.22
N ALA A 126 -9.21 -0.74 -29.24
CA ALA A 126 -8.59 -1.23 -30.46
C ALA A 126 -7.98 -2.63 -30.26
N ILE A 127 -8.17 -3.51 -31.24
CA ILE A 127 -7.62 -4.87 -31.27
C ILE A 127 -6.86 -5.04 -32.59
N ALA A 128 -5.68 -5.64 -32.54
CA ALA A 128 -4.82 -5.82 -33.71
C ALA A 128 -4.11 -7.18 -33.74
N ALA A 129 -3.77 -7.67 -34.94
CA ALA A 129 -3.06 -8.93 -35.19
C ALA A 129 -2.07 -8.81 -36.36
N CYS A 130 -1.04 -9.66 -36.39
CA CYS A 130 -0.01 -9.73 -37.44
C CYS A 130 0.02 -11.12 -38.11
N GLU A 131 0.15 -11.14 -39.44
CA GLU A 131 0.18 -12.28 -40.39
C GLU A 131 -1.11 -13.08 -40.71
N THR A 132 -1.20 -13.50 -41.99
CA THR A 132 -2.34 -14.21 -42.63
C THR A 132 -1.87 -15.25 -43.67
N GLN A 133 -2.36 -16.50 -43.58
CA GLN A 133 -2.97 -17.27 -44.68
C GLN A 133 -3.68 -18.58 -44.20
N ASN A 134 -4.97 -18.66 -44.58
CA ASN A 134 -6.00 -19.74 -44.70
C ASN A 134 -5.88 -21.06 -43.89
N ASP A 135 -6.90 -21.59 -43.17
CA ASP A 135 -8.37 -21.43 -43.23
C ASP A 135 -9.02 -21.21 -41.83
N GLY A 136 -9.83 -20.15 -41.70
CA GLY A 136 -10.53 -19.74 -40.47
C GLY A 136 -11.09 -18.30 -40.49
N HIS A 137 -11.64 -17.85 -41.64
CA HIS A 137 -11.94 -16.43 -41.91
C HIS A 137 -13.33 -15.99 -41.42
N PHE A 138 -13.42 -14.73 -40.94
CA PHE A 138 -14.66 -13.94 -40.95
C PHE A 138 -14.97 -13.45 -42.38
N ASP A 139 -16.23 -13.13 -42.68
CA ASP A 139 -16.63 -12.62 -44.01
C ASP A 139 -15.77 -11.42 -44.42
N ARG A 140 -15.06 -11.57 -45.55
CA ARG A 140 -14.13 -10.56 -46.08
C ARG A 140 -14.84 -9.39 -46.78
N GLU A 141 -16.17 -9.43 -46.89
CA GLU A 141 -16.95 -8.40 -47.60
C GLU A 141 -16.74 -7.00 -47.00
N ASN A 142 -16.53 -6.92 -45.68
CA ASN A 142 -16.33 -5.64 -45.00
C ASN A 142 -14.86 -5.18 -44.93
N PHE A 143 -13.91 -5.97 -45.45
CA PHE A 143 -12.48 -5.75 -45.28
C PHE A 143 -11.98 -4.41 -45.86
N ASN A 144 -12.62 -3.91 -46.93
CA ASN A 144 -12.30 -2.63 -47.58
C ASN A 144 -13.43 -1.59 -47.46
N THR A 145 -14.43 -1.83 -46.62
CA THR A 145 -15.67 -1.00 -46.59
C THR A 145 -15.54 0.31 -45.81
N GLY A 146 -14.35 0.60 -45.27
CA GLY A 146 -14.13 1.80 -44.44
C GLY A 146 -14.81 1.68 -43.07
N PRO A 147 -14.99 2.80 -42.35
CA PRO A 147 -15.65 2.79 -41.05
C PRO A 147 -17.10 2.29 -41.15
N SER A 148 -17.52 1.41 -40.23
CA SER A 148 -18.93 1.05 -40.09
C SER A 148 -19.76 2.22 -39.56
N MET A 149 -21.09 2.16 -39.77
CA MET A 149 -21.99 3.12 -39.14
C MET A 149 -21.92 3.00 -37.61
N PRO A 150 -21.96 4.12 -36.86
CA PRO A 150 -22.05 4.09 -35.41
C PRO A 150 -23.28 3.30 -34.94
N SER A 151 -23.15 2.55 -33.86
CA SER A 151 -24.29 1.86 -33.24
C SER A 151 -25.28 2.86 -32.65
N SER A 152 -26.56 2.50 -32.65
CA SER A 152 -27.60 3.29 -31.99
C SER A 152 -27.50 3.15 -30.47
N PRO A 153 -27.96 4.14 -29.67
CA PRO A 153 -28.03 4.00 -28.22
C PRO A 153 -28.83 2.75 -27.82
N GLY A 154 -28.21 1.84 -27.06
CA GLY A 154 -28.81 0.57 -26.64
C GLY A 154 -28.49 -0.63 -27.53
N GLU A 155 -27.85 -0.43 -28.69
CA GLU A 155 -27.33 -1.52 -29.52
C GLU A 155 -25.95 -1.95 -29.05
N THR A 156 -25.79 -3.26 -28.84
CA THR A 156 -24.49 -3.87 -28.51
C THR A 156 -23.80 -4.29 -29.80
N SER A 157 -22.64 -3.71 -30.07
CA SER A 157 -21.75 -4.14 -31.15
C SER A 157 -20.51 -4.80 -30.57
N CYS A 158 -20.04 -5.87 -31.21
CA CYS A 158 -18.79 -6.53 -30.90
C CYS A 158 -17.88 -6.53 -32.13
N ALA A 159 -16.57 -6.62 -31.89
CA ALA A 159 -15.59 -6.88 -32.93
C ALA A 159 -14.81 -8.13 -32.57
N ALA A 160 -14.41 -8.89 -33.58
CA ALA A 160 -13.54 -10.04 -33.45
C ALA A 160 -12.35 -9.89 -34.39
N VAL A 161 -11.19 -10.35 -33.95
CA VAL A 161 -9.95 -10.38 -34.72
C VAL A 161 -9.46 -11.81 -34.74
N SER A 162 -9.17 -12.34 -35.93
CA SER A 162 -8.55 -13.65 -36.10
C SER A 162 -7.28 -13.54 -36.95
N ALA A 163 -6.36 -14.45 -36.71
CA ALA A 163 -5.18 -14.68 -37.52
C ALA A 163 -5.08 -16.19 -37.79
N SER A 164 -4.66 -16.55 -39.00
CA SER A 164 -4.49 -17.94 -39.42
C SER A 164 -3.13 -18.08 -40.06
N THR A 165 -2.40 -19.13 -39.70
CA THR A 165 -1.09 -19.46 -40.24
C THR A 165 -0.97 -20.95 -40.38
N TRP A 166 -0.23 -21.39 -41.39
CA TRP A 166 0.20 -22.77 -41.53
C TRP A 166 1.43 -23.02 -40.66
N VAL A 167 1.52 -24.18 -40.02
CA VAL A 167 2.69 -24.61 -39.23
C VAL A 167 3.10 -26.01 -39.71
N GLU A 168 4.30 -26.12 -40.27
CA GLU A 168 4.85 -27.40 -40.73
C GLU A 168 5.03 -28.40 -39.57
N PRO A 169 5.06 -29.72 -39.83
CA PRO A 169 5.42 -30.71 -38.81
C PRO A 169 6.77 -30.35 -38.15
N HIS A 170 6.78 -30.28 -36.80
CA HIS A 170 7.93 -29.81 -36.00
C HIS A 170 8.31 -28.33 -36.19
N GLY A 171 7.51 -27.53 -36.90
CA GLY A 171 7.65 -26.09 -37.02
C GLY A 171 7.10 -25.32 -35.81
N LYS A 172 7.45 -24.03 -35.73
CA LYS A 172 6.89 -23.06 -34.77
C LYS A 172 6.52 -21.78 -35.52
N CYS A 173 5.31 -21.27 -35.26
CA CYS A 173 4.90 -19.93 -35.66
C CYS A 173 4.54 -19.12 -34.40
N THR A 174 4.66 -17.80 -34.47
CA THR A 174 4.31 -16.89 -33.37
C THR A 174 3.47 -15.76 -33.93
N VAL A 175 2.26 -15.63 -33.39
CA VAL A 175 1.32 -14.57 -33.73
C VAL A 175 1.10 -13.71 -32.50
N ALA A 176 1.24 -12.40 -32.64
CA ALA A 176 1.04 -11.44 -31.55
C ALA A 176 -0.29 -10.71 -31.70
N PHE A 177 -1.02 -10.61 -30.60
CA PHE A 177 -2.23 -9.79 -30.48
C PHE A 177 -2.01 -8.73 -29.41
N ALA A 178 -2.63 -7.57 -29.60
CA ALA A 178 -2.66 -6.52 -28.58
C ALA A 178 -4.07 -5.96 -28.42
N LEU A 179 -4.39 -5.60 -27.18
CA LEU A 179 -5.61 -4.89 -26.79
C LEU A 179 -5.20 -3.57 -26.15
N ALA A 180 -5.79 -2.47 -26.62
CA ALA A 180 -5.66 -1.18 -25.96
C ALA A 180 -7.01 -0.51 -25.78
N TRP A 181 -7.13 0.27 -24.71
CA TRP A 181 -8.27 1.13 -24.44
C TRP A 181 -7.81 2.56 -24.19
N SER A 182 -8.58 3.53 -24.68
CA SER A 182 -8.43 4.93 -24.34
C SER A 182 -9.67 5.42 -23.60
N SER A 183 -9.47 5.67 -22.29
CA SER A 183 -10.38 6.41 -21.42
C SER A 183 -9.61 7.60 -20.83
N PRO A 184 -9.56 8.76 -21.51
CA PRO A 184 -8.59 9.82 -21.20
C PRO A 184 -8.94 10.64 -19.96
N LYS A 185 -10.17 10.52 -19.45
CA LYS A 185 -10.66 11.25 -18.28
C LYS A 185 -11.05 10.28 -17.18
N VAL A 186 -10.67 10.59 -15.95
CA VAL A 186 -11.26 10.04 -14.72
C VAL A 186 -12.17 11.10 -14.12
N LYS A 187 -13.39 10.72 -13.73
CA LYS A 187 -14.37 11.61 -13.11
C LYS A 187 -14.73 11.04 -11.74
N PHE A 188 -14.52 11.83 -10.69
CA PHE A 188 -14.97 11.50 -9.35
C PHE A 188 -16.41 12.01 -9.11
N MET A 189 -17.15 11.39 -8.20
CA MET A 189 -18.59 11.64 -8.01
C MET A 189 -18.92 13.10 -7.68
N LYS A 190 -18.17 13.71 -6.75
CA LYS A 190 -18.33 15.11 -6.35
C LYS A 190 -17.22 16.00 -6.92
N GLY A 191 -16.14 15.38 -7.37
CA GLY A 191 -14.92 16.05 -7.72
C GLY A 191 -14.78 16.45 -9.18
N LYS A 192 -13.63 17.03 -9.44
CA LYS A 192 -13.21 17.44 -10.78
C LYS A 192 -12.92 16.24 -11.67
N SER A 193 -12.98 16.47 -12.97
CA SER A 193 -12.47 15.50 -13.96
C SER A 193 -11.00 15.75 -14.20
N TYR A 194 -10.20 14.69 -14.21
CA TYR A 194 -8.76 14.77 -14.45
C TYR A 194 -8.38 13.95 -15.66
N HIS A 195 -7.32 14.36 -16.34
CA HIS A 195 -6.72 13.56 -17.40
C HIS A 195 -5.84 12.47 -16.81
N ARG A 196 -6.01 11.23 -17.28
CA ARG A 196 -5.16 10.10 -16.88
C ARG A 196 -3.73 10.31 -17.42
N ARG A 197 -2.72 9.86 -16.68
CA ARG A 197 -1.30 10.12 -16.98
C ARG A 197 -0.89 9.77 -18.40
N TYR A 198 -1.39 8.66 -18.95
CA TYR A 198 -1.01 8.22 -20.31
C TYR A 198 -1.33 9.27 -21.40
N THR A 199 -2.27 10.19 -21.13
CA THR A 199 -2.65 11.25 -22.08
C THR A 199 -1.51 12.24 -22.35
N LYS A 200 -0.50 12.35 -21.48
CA LYS A 200 0.73 13.12 -21.75
C LYS A 200 1.46 12.63 -23.00
N PHE A 201 1.38 11.32 -23.25
CA PHE A 201 2.14 10.64 -24.31
C PHE A 201 1.29 10.42 -25.56
N TYR A 202 0.01 10.08 -25.39
CA TYR A 202 -0.88 9.68 -26.50
C TYR A 202 -1.98 10.71 -26.80
N GLY A 203 -2.08 11.78 -26.03
CA GLY A 203 -3.13 12.77 -26.12
C GLY A 203 -4.50 12.26 -25.64
N THR A 204 -5.54 13.04 -25.92
CA THR A 204 -6.94 12.76 -25.51
C THR A 204 -7.85 12.45 -26.70
N SER A 205 -7.28 12.27 -27.89
CA SER A 205 -8.02 11.97 -29.11
C SER A 205 -8.63 10.58 -29.04
N GLU A 206 -9.79 10.37 -29.67
CA GLU A 206 -10.37 9.03 -29.81
C GLU A 206 -9.46 8.07 -30.62
N ARG A 207 -8.47 8.60 -31.36
CA ARG A 207 -7.44 7.80 -32.03
C ARG A 207 -6.33 7.32 -31.09
N ALA A 208 -6.31 7.75 -29.83
CA ALA A 208 -5.27 7.35 -28.88
C ALA A 208 -5.20 5.82 -28.68
N ALA A 209 -6.35 5.13 -28.70
CA ALA A 209 -6.38 3.66 -28.63
C ALA A 209 -5.66 2.98 -29.81
N LEU A 210 -5.74 3.56 -31.02
CA LEU A 210 -5.01 3.07 -32.20
C LEU A 210 -3.50 3.22 -32.03
N ASN A 211 -3.06 4.38 -31.52
CA ASN A 211 -1.65 4.65 -31.30
C ASN A 211 -1.09 3.74 -30.20
N LEU A 212 -1.85 3.51 -29.12
CA LEU A 212 -1.49 2.61 -28.03
C LEU A 212 -1.32 1.16 -28.51
N VAL A 213 -2.30 0.61 -29.23
CA VAL A 213 -2.23 -0.78 -29.70
C VAL A 213 -1.11 -0.99 -30.73
N HIS A 214 -0.88 0.01 -31.59
CA HIS A 214 0.21 -0.03 -32.56
C HIS A 214 1.58 0.06 -31.87
N ASP A 215 1.75 0.93 -30.87
CA ASP A 215 2.99 0.99 -30.09
C ASP A 215 3.24 -0.32 -29.33
N ALA A 216 2.20 -0.94 -28.79
CA ALA A 216 2.30 -2.26 -28.16
C ALA A 216 2.81 -3.34 -29.11
N LEU A 217 2.21 -3.48 -30.30
CA LEU A 217 2.67 -4.48 -31.28
C LEU A 217 4.08 -4.22 -31.81
N LYS A 218 4.52 -2.96 -31.87
CA LYS A 218 5.88 -2.63 -32.31
C LYS A 218 6.94 -2.87 -31.24
N ASN A 219 6.58 -2.76 -29.96
CA ASN A 219 7.55 -2.74 -28.87
C ASN A 219 7.44 -3.91 -27.88
N TYR A 220 6.45 -4.81 -27.99
CA TYR A 220 6.20 -5.85 -26.98
C TYR A 220 7.43 -6.69 -26.64
N LYS A 221 8.26 -7.08 -27.63
CA LYS A 221 9.50 -7.85 -27.39
C LYS A 221 10.49 -7.10 -26.51
N ARG A 222 10.62 -5.79 -26.73
CA ARG A 222 11.45 -4.93 -25.88
C ARG A 222 10.86 -4.84 -24.47
N TRP A 223 9.54 -4.77 -24.35
CA TRP A 223 8.88 -4.75 -23.04
C TRP A 223 9.04 -6.08 -22.30
N GLU A 224 8.96 -7.22 -22.98
CA GLU A 224 9.27 -8.55 -22.42
C GLU A 224 10.70 -8.58 -21.90
N GLU A 225 11.69 -8.13 -22.69
CA GLU A 225 13.08 -8.06 -22.26
C GLU A 225 13.27 -7.12 -21.05
N GLU A 226 12.64 -5.94 -21.06
CA GLU A 226 12.67 -5.02 -19.92
C GLU A 226 12.04 -5.64 -18.66
N ILE A 227 10.94 -6.41 -18.80
CA ILE A 227 10.28 -7.15 -17.71
C ILE A 227 11.21 -8.21 -17.14
N GLU A 228 11.78 -9.06 -18.00
CA GLU A 228 12.73 -10.10 -17.59
C GLU A 228 13.95 -9.49 -16.88
N ASN A 229 14.48 -8.39 -17.41
CA ASN A 229 15.67 -7.74 -16.86
C ASN A 229 15.47 -7.20 -15.44
N TRP A 230 14.29 -6.66 -15.10
CA TRP A 230 14.07 -6.16 -13.74
C TRP A 230 13.74 -7.29 -12.75
N GLN A 231 13.10 -8.38 -13.21
CA GLN A 231 12.78 -9.54 -12.36
C GLN A 231 14.00 -10.43 -12.13
N ALA A 232 14.89 -10.56 -13.11
CA ALA A 232 16.02 -11.48 -13.10
C ALA A 232 16.92 -11.41 -11.85
N PRO A 233 17.28 -10.24 -11.30
CA PRO A 233 18.11 -10.18 -10.10
C PRO A 233 17.51 -10.87 -8.88
N ILE A 234 16.18 -10.89 -8.75
CA ILE A 234 15.48 -11.57 -7.64
C ILE A 234 15.22 -13.03 -8.02
N LEU A 235 14.76 -13.30 -9.24
CA LEU A 235 14.47 -14.66 -9.71
C LEU A 235 15.70 -15.57 -9.68
N ARG A 236 16.88 -15.03 -10.02
CA ARG A 236 18.17 -15.74 -10.07
C ARG A 236 18.95 -15.68 -8.75
N ASP A 237 18.38 -15.12 -7.68
CA ASP A 237 19.05 -15.12 -6.38
C ASP A 237 18.84 -16.48 -5.70
N ASP A 238 19.91 -17.29 -5.67
CA ASP A 238 19.92 -18.64 -5.07
C ASP A 238 19.92 -18.61 -3.53
N ARG A 239 20.09 -17.43 -2.92
CA ARG A 239 20.01 -17.27 -1.46
C ARG A 239 18.56 -17.20 -0.97
N LEU A 240 17.65 -16.79 -1.85
CA LEU A 240 16.23 -16.72 -1.52
C LEU A 240 15.66 -18.15 -1.50
N PRO A 241 14.88 -18.53 -0.47
CA PRO A 241 14.38 -19.89 -0.34
C PRO A 241 13.58 -20.32 -1.59
N GLU A 242 14.05 -21.40 -2.23
CA GLU A 242 13.24 -22.16 -3.19
C GLU A 242 12.36 -23.19 -2.48
N MET A 243 12.67 -23.55 -1.22
CA MET A 243 12.01 -24.58 -0.41
C MET A 243 11.92 -24.19 1.07
N ILE A 244 10.79 -24.50 1.72
CA ILE A 244 10.73 -24.89 3.14
C ILE A 244 9.87 -26.18 3.23
N TYR A 245 10.58 -27.30 3.43
CA TYR A 245 10.18 -28.69 3.76
C TYR A 245 9.30 -29.55 2.80
N ASN A 246 9.88 -30.71 2.41
CA ASN A 246 9.29 -32.04 2.14
C ASN A 246 8.25 -32.26 1.00
N CYS A 247 8.21 -31.42 -0.04
CA CYS A 247 7.54 -31.83 -1.29
C CYS A 247 8.38 -31.47 -2.53
N PRO A 248 8.86 -32.45 -3.34
CA PRO A 248 9.64 -32.19 -4.55
C PRO A 248 8.87 -31.50 -5.70
N SER A 249 7.58 -31.16 -5.54
CA SER A 249 6.75 -30.55 -6.58
C SER A 249 6.57 -29.03 -6.47
N ASP A 250 6.94 -28.39 -5.34
CA ASP A 250 6.52 -27.02 -5.03
C ASP A 250 7.70 -26.06 -4.94
N VAL A 251 8.28 -25.77 -6.10
CA VAL A 251 9.36 -24.78 -6.25
C VAL A 251 8.73 -23.37 -6.30
N TYR A 252 9.32 -22.38 -5.60
CA TYR A 252 9.11 -20.92 -5.77
C TYR A 252 8.05 -20.16 -4.94
N ARG A 253 7.71 -20.55 -3.70
CA ARG A 253 6.62 -19.87 -2.93
C ARG A 253 6.85 -18.37 -2.65
N TYR A 254 8.04 -17.97 -2.19
CA TYR A 254 8.33 -16.56 -1.88
C TYR A 254 8.39 -15.68 -3.13
N LYS A 255 9.23 -16.06 -4.11
CA LYS A 255 9.40 -15.33 -5.38
C LYS A 255 8.05 -15.19 -6.10
N PHE A 256 7.26 -16.26 -6.16
CA PHE A 256 5.92 -16.25 -6.73
C PHE A 256 5.02 -15.22 -6.07
N THR A 257 4.93 -15.24 -4.73
CA THR A 257 4.04 -14.33 -4.00
C THR A 257 4.50 -12.88 -4.12
N LEU A 258 5.80 -12.63 -4.01
CA LEU A 258 6.40 -11.29 -4.09
C LEU A 258 6.04 -10.57 -5.39
N PHE A 259 6.14 -11.25 -6.52
CA PHE A 259 5.79 -10.67 -7.82
C PHE A 259 4.29 -10.60 -8.04
N ASN A 260 3.52 -11.63 -7.62
CA ASN A 260 2.09 -11.65 -7.87
C ASN A 260 1.33 -10.64 -6.99
N GLU A 261 1.77 -10.33 -5.77
CA GLU A 261 1.16 -9.28 -4.93
C GLU A 261 1.23 -7.88 -5.57
N LEU A 262 2.16 -7.64 -6.53
CA LEU A 262 2.21 -6.38 -7.28
C LEU A 262 0.96 -6.13 -8.14
N TYR A 263 0.10 -7.14 -8.36
CA TYR A 263 -1.17 -6.96 -9.07
C TYR A 263 -1.98 -5.79 -8.49
N PHE A 264 -1.88 -5.55 -7.18
CA PHE A 264 -2.61 -4.48 -6.51
C PHE A 264 -2.28 -3.08 -7.03
N LEU A 265 -1.03 -2.83 -7.47
CA LEU A 265 -0.64 -1.52 -8.02
C LEU A 265 -1.43 -1.15 -9.28
N VAL A 266 -2.07 -2.13 -9.94
CA VAL A 266 -2.91 -1.92 -11.12
C VAL A 266 -4.39 -2.14 -10.78
N SER A 267 -4.70 -3.19 -10.02
CA SER A 267 -6.09 -3.60 -9.71
C SER A 267 -6.71 -2.86 -8.52
N GLY A 268 -5.92 -2.20 -7.67
CA GLY A 268 -6.34 -1.46 -6.48
C GLY A 268 -7.00 -0.10 -6.77
N GLY A 269 -7.60 0.06 -7.95
CA GLY A 269 -8.30 1.29 -8.35
C GLY A 269 -7.39 2.46 -8.73
N THR A 270 -6.10 2.25 -8.95
CA THR A 270 -5.07 3.29 -9.14
C THR A 270 -5.50 4.45 -10.05
N VAL A 271 -5.41 5.66 -9.51
CA VAL A 271 -5.64 6.91 -10.26
C VAL A 271 -4.34 7.70 -10.36
N TRP A 272 -3.78 7.72 -11.57
CA TRP A 272 -2.61 8.54 -11.89
C TRP A 272 -2.96 9.64 -12.90
N THR A 273 -2.77 10.91 -12.54
CA THR A 273 -3.19 12.06 -13.35
C THR A 273 -2.03 12.82 -14.00
N ASP A 274 -2.31 13.51 -15.11
CA ASP A 274 -1.27 14.24 -15.86
C ASP A 274 -1.01 15.68 -15.38
N SER A 275 -1.99 16.33 -14.75
CA SER A 275 -1.84 17.74 -14.31
C SER A 275 -2.64 18.05 -13.04
N THR A 276 -2.25 19.12 -12.35
CA THR A 276 -2.99 19.66 -11.19
C THR A 276 -4.32 20.31 -11.54
N LEU A 277 -4.52 20.67 -12.80
CA LEU A 277 -5.73 21.37 -13.23
C LEU A 277 -6.79 20.38 -13.69
N PRO A 278 -8.07 20.62 -13.33
CA PRO A 278 -9.18 19.91 -13.93
C PRO A 278 -9.13 20.00 -15.44
N ALA A 279 -9.54 18.92 -16.12
CA ALA A 279 -9.72 18.93 -17.55
C ALA A 279 -10.69 20.06 -17.94
N SER A 280 -10.22 21.04 -18.72
CA SER A 280 -11.07 22.13 -19.22
C SER A 280 -12.22 21.56 -20.04
N ASN A 281 -13.46 21.92 -19.70
CA ASN A 281 -14.59 21.68 -20.59
C ASN A 281 -14.40 22.57 -21.81
N GLY A 282 -14.08 21.97 -22.96
CA GLY A 282 -13.82 22.70 -24.19
C GLY A 282 -15.01 23.56 -24.60
N GLY A 283 -14.91 24.85 -24.32
CA GLY A 283 -15.57 25.92 -25.07
C GLY A 283 -14.47 26.82 -25.59
N SER A 284 -14.30 26.88 -26.91
CA SER A 284 -13.36 27.80 -27.56
C SER A 284 -13.70 29.25 -27.21
N ILE A 285 -12.92 29.87 -26.31
CA ILE A 285 -12.94 31.31 -26.12
C ILE A 285 -11.50 31.79 -26.29
N GLN A 286 -11.27 32.53 -27.37
CA GLN A 286 -10.05 33.29 -27.61
C GLN A 286 -9.86 34.26 -26.44
N HIS A 287 -8.84 34.05 -25.61
CA HIS A 287 -8.47 35.03 -24.61
C HIS A 287 -7.72 36.20 -25.28
N GLN A 288 -8.45 37.28 -25.56
CA GLN A 288 -7.85 38.61 -25.67
C GLN A 288 -7.35 39.02 -24.29
N THR A 289 -6.06 39.31 -24.22
CA THR A 289 -5.38 39.85 -23.05
C THR A 289 -5.83 41.29 -22.85
N THR A 290 -6.54 41.57 -21.76
CA THR A 290 -6.77 42.95 -21.32
C THR A 290 -6.18 43.10 -19.93
N THR A 291 -5.11 43.89 -19.86
CA THR A 291 -4.47 44.39 -18.64
C THR A 291 -5.43 45.32 -17.91
N THR A 292 -5.72 45.01 -16.64
CA THR A 292 -6.37 45.95 -15.72
C THR A 292 -5.52 46.08 -14.47
N GLU A 293 -5.03 47.30 -14.27
CA GLU A 293 -4.24 47.77 -13.13
C GLU A 293 -5.04 47.66 -11.83
N THR A 294 -4.45 47.06 -10.79
CA THR A 294 -5.01 47.03 -9.44
C THR A 294 -4.46 48.18 -8.60
N ASN A 295 -5.38 49.01 -8.12
CA ASN A 295 -5.13 50.09 -7.17
C ASN A 295 -4.76 49.56 -5.77
N ASN A 296 -3.78 50.24 -5.17
CA ASN A 296 -3.18 49.99 -3.87
C ASN A 296 -4.18 50.06 -2.69
N VAL A 297 -4.17 49.04 -1.82
CA VAL A 297 -4.57 49.16 -0.41
C VAL A 297 -3.49 48.52 0.47
N LYS A 298 -2.90 49.34 1.35
CA LYS A 298 -1.89 48.96 2.33
C LYS A 298 -2.54 48.27 3.53
N VAL A 299 -2.06 47.08 3.87
CA VAL A 299 -2.16 46.52 5.23
C VAL A 299 -0.75 46.05 5.63
N THR A 300 -0.32 46.51 6.80
CA THR A 300 1.02 46.33 7.38
C THR A 300 1.14 44.98 8.09
N GLU A 301 2.07 44.13 7.63
CA GLU A 301 2.58 42.99 8.39
C GLU A 301 4.11 43.03 8.50
N ALA A 302 4.60 42.53 9.63
CA ALA A 302 5.97 42.63 10.10
C ALA A 302 6.95 41.81 9.25
N LYS A 303 8.09 42.44 8.92
CA LYS A 303 9.20 41.85 8.16
C LYS A 303 9.92 40.76 8.96
N VAL A 304 9.84 39.51 8.49
CA VAL A 304 10.95 38.55 8.61
C VAL A 304 11.65 38.49 7.26
N ASN A 305 12.96 38.74 7.29
CA ASN A 305 13.78 39.01 6.11
C ASN A 305 14.44 37.69 5.65
N CYS A 306 13.88 37.01 4.64
CA CYS A 306 14.59 35.96 3.91
C CYS A 306 14.59 36.32 2.42
N LYS A 307 15.70 36.92 1.96
CA LYS A 307 15.93 37.26 0.55
C LYS A 307 16.64 36.09 -0.15
N GLN A 308 15.88 35.29 -0.89
CA GLN A 308 16.20 34.75 -2.23
C GLN A 308 15.18 33.67 -2.58
N CYS A 309 14.01 34.07 -3.09
CA CYS A 309 13.14 33.16 -3.84
C CYS A 309 13.79 32.92 -5.20
N VAL A 310 14.54 31.83 -5.30
CA VAL A 310 14.77 31.18 -6.60
C VAL A 310 13.42 30.54 -6.97
N VAL A 311 12.82 31.00 -8.05
CA VAL A 311 11.68 30.31 -8.67
C VAL A 311 12.26 29.03 -9.24
N ILE A 312 12.13 27.94 -8.48
CA ILE A 312 12.47 26.59 -8.97
C ILE A 312 11.25 26.13 -9.77
N GLU A 313 11.43 25.96 -11.08
CA GLU A 313 10.47 25.22 -11.91
C GLU A 313 10.29 23.82 -11.32
N HIS A 314 9.14 23.56 -10.70
CA HIS A 314 8.79 22.22 -10.24
C HIS A 314 8.73 21.27 -11.45
N SER A 315 9.52 20.20 -11.38
CA SER A 315 9.50 19.12 -12.36
C SER A 315 8.10 18.51 -12.47
N THR A 316 7.56 18.49 -13.69
CA THR A 316 6.22 17.96 -14.05
C THR A 316 6.11 16.43 -13.98
N VAL A 317 6.37 15.86 -12.80
CA VAL A 317 5.92 14.50 -12.46
C VAL A 317 4.42 14.60 -12.18
N GLY A 318 3.61 13.71 -12.80
CA GLY A 318 2.15 13.73 -12.70
C GLY A 318 1.73 13.70 -11.24
N LEU A 319 1.01 14.74 -10.81
CA LEU A 319 1.01 15.20 -9.42
C LEU A 319 0.13 14.39 -8.47
N TYR A 320 -0.65 13.43 -8.97
CA TYR A 320 -1.48 12.60 -8.11
C TYR A 320 -1.47 11.18 -8.61
N ASP A 321 -0.83 10.31 -7.85
CA ASP A 321 -1.05 8.87 -7.91
C ASP A 321 -1.69 8.44 -6.60
N SER A 322 -2.77 7.68 -6.67
CA SER A 322 -3.40 7.13 -5.49
C SER A 322 -4.02 5.78 -5.78
N THR A 323 -3.63 4.77 -5.01
CA THR A 323 -4.35 3.51 -4.89
C THR A 323 -5.46 3.65 -3.87
N ALA A 324 -6.60 3.00 -4.12
CA ALA A 324 -7.60 2.85 -3.07
C ALA A 324 -7.05 1.92 -1.98
N GLU A 325 -7.59 1.98 -0.78
CA GLU A 325 -7.29 1.01 0.27
C GLU A 325 -7.74 -0.40 -0.14
N SER A 326 -8.99 -0.50 -0.63
CA SER A 326 -9.54 -1.72 -1.21
C SER A 326 -10.76 -1.45 -2.10
N VAL A 327 -11.35 -2.51 -2.64
CA VAL A 327 -12.63 -2.42 -3.37
C VAL A 327 -13.84 -2.21 -2.45
N GLU A 328 -13.73 -2.57 -1.17
CA GLU A 328 -14.78 -2.37 -0.16
C GLU A 328 -14.63 -1.01 0.56
N TYR A 329 -13.38 -0.57 0.72
CA TYR A 329 -13.00 0.66 1.40
C TYR A 329 -12.39 1.62 0.37
N ILE A 330 -13.25 2.32 -0.35
CA ILE A 330 -12.86 3.20 -1.46
C ILE A 330 -12.32 4.53 -0.91
N MET A 331 -11.13 4.49 -0.32
CA MET A 331 -10.43 5.64 0.25
C MET A 331 -9.03 5.72 -0.39
N TRP A 332 -8.70 6.88 -0.94
CA TRP A 332 -7.47 7.05 -1.71
C TRP A 332 -6.28 7.27 -0.79
N CYS A 333 -5.27 6.42 -0.92
CA CYS A 333 -4.05 6.43 -0.11
C CYS A 333 -4.35 6.41 1.40
N THR A 334 -5.14 5.47 1.90
CA THR A 334 -5.25 5.29 3.36
C THR A 334 -3.86 5.12 3.98
N TYR A 335 -3.46 6.09 4.79
CA TYR A 335 -2.04 6.39 5.00
C TYR A 335 -1.41 5.51 6.07
N ASP A 336 -2.21 5.13 7.06
CA ASP A 336 -1.85 4.13 8.06
C ASP A 336 -1.66 2.73 7.45
N VAL A 337 -2.29 2.46 6.29
CA VAL A 337 -2.10 1.24 5.48
C VAL A 337 -0.91 1.39 4.52
N HIS A 338 -0.75 2.56 3.89
CA HIS A 338 0.36 2.89 2.99
C HIS A 338 1.72 2.75 3.69
N PHE A 339 1.78 2.98 5.00
CA PHE A 339 2.94 2.70 5.85
C PHE A 339 3.57 1.31 5.61
N TYR A 340 2.74 0.29 5.40
CA TYR A 340 3.19 -1.08 5.13
C TYR A 340 3.49 -1.32 3.64
N ALA A 341 2.63 -0.81 2.75
CA ALA A 341 2.68 -1.06 1.31
C ALA A 341 3.76 -0.25 0.57
N SER A 342 4.15 0.92 1.08
CA SER A 342 4.98 1.91 0.39
C SER A 342 6.39 1.43 0.02
N TYR A 343 6.88 0.33 0.60
CA TYR A 343 8.14 -0.29 0.18
C TYR A 343 8.12 -0.71 -1.29
N ALA A 344 7.00 -1.25 -1.78
CA ALA A 344 6.86 -1.63 -3.19
C ALA A 344 7.00 -0.40 -4.11
N LEU A 345 6.34 0.70 -3.76
CA LEU A 345 6.40 1.95 -4.52
C LEU A 345 7.77 2.61 -4.44
N LEU A 346 8.39 2.69 -3.26
CA LEU A 346 9.72 3.27 -3.13
C LEU A 346 10.78 2.49 -3.92
N MET A 347 10.70 1.15 -3.90
CA MET A 347 11.67 0.29 -4.60
C MET A 347 11.53 0.34 -6.12
N LEU A 348 10.29 0.38 -6.63
CA LEU A 348 10.02 0.23 -8.06
C LEU A 348 9.74 1.57 -8.75
N PHE A 349 9.07 2.49 -8.05
CA PHE A 349 8.58 3.76 -8.58
C PHE A 349 8.83 4.92 -7.59
N PRO A 350 10.09 5.21 -7.19
CA PRO A 350 10.38 6.18 -6.12
C PRO A 350 9.84 7.59 -6.39
N LYS A 351 9.77 8.03 -7.66
CA LYS A 351 9.20 9.34 -8.00
C LYS A 351 7.70 9.43 -7.69
N ILE A 352 6.98 8.32 -7.79
CA ILE A 352 5.56 8.23 -7.44
C ILE A 352 5.42 8.31 -5.92
N GLU A 353 6.20 7.53 -5.18
CA GLU A 353 6.22 7.57 -3.71
C GLU A 353 6.50 8.99 -3.18
N LEU A 354 7.55 9.64 -3.69
CA LEU A 354 7.87 11.02 -3.29
C LEU A 354 6.76 12.03 -3.66
N SER A 355 5.95 11.76 -4.69
CA SER A 355 4.79 12.59 -5.01
C SER A 355 3.68 12.42 -3.96
N ILE A 356 3.37 11.18 -3.58
CA ILE A 356 2.39 10.87 -2.53
C ILE A 356 2.79 11.55 -1.22
N GLN A 357 4.07 11.44 -0.83
CA GLN A 357 4.56 12.09 0.39
C GLN A 357 4.44 13.62 0.36
N ARG A 358 4.65 14.26 -0.81
CA ARG A 358 4.42 15.70 -0.96
C ARG A 358 2.95 16.08 -0.79
N ASP A 359 2.03 15.24 -1.25
CA ASP A 359 0.60 15.51 -1.10
C ASP A 359 0.14 15.38 0.34
N PHE A 360 0.62 14.35 1.06
CA PHE A 360 0.41 14.25 2.50
C PHE A 360 1.07 15.41 3.27
N ALA A 361 2.28 15.82 2.88
CA ALA A 361 2.94 16.97 3.50
C ALA A 361 2.11 18.26 3.35
N LYS A 362 1.56 18.54 2.15
CA LYS A 362 0.63 19.66 1.96
C LYS A 362 -0.60 19.49 2.84
N ALA A 363 -1.19 18.31 2.86
CA ALA A 363 -2.40 18.01 3.61
C ALA A 363 -2.22 18.21 5.13
N VAL A 364 -1.08 17.84 5.70
CA VAL A 364 -0.75 18.10 7.12
C VAL A 364 -0.91 19.58 7.47
N LEU A 365 -0.48 20.48 6.59
CA LEU A 365 -0.54 21.92 6.81
C LEU A 365 -1.89 22.55 6.47
N CYS A 366 -2.81 21.80 5.87
CA CYS A 366 -4.17 22.22 5.53
C CYS A 366 -5.15 21.99 6.68
N GLU A 367 -6.21 22.81 6.68
CA GLU A 367 -7.38 22.69 7.54
C GLU A 367 -8.65 22.69 6.70
N ASP A 368 -9.61 21.85 7.05
CA ASP A 368 -10.97 21.85 6.52
C ASP A 368 -11.96 21.92 7.68
N GLY A 369 -12.49 23.12 7.91
CA GLY A 369 -13.41 23.44 9.01
C GLY A 369 -14.82 22.85 8.87
N ARG A 370 -15.13 22.13 7.78
CA ARG A 370 -16.44 21.47 7.63
C ARG A 370 -16.66 20.46 8.74
N LYS A 371 -17.89 20.41 9.27
CA LYS A 371 -18.25 19.43 10.30
C LYS A 371 -18.59 18.08 9.69
N VAL A 372 -18.08 17.02 10.29
CA VAL A 372 -18.40 15.62 9.96
C VAL A 372 -18.92 14.92 11.21
N LYS A 373 -19.83 13.97 11.03
CA LYS A 373 -20.32 13.11 12.10
C LYS A 373 -19.46 11.84 12.13
N PHE A 374 -18.93 11.51 13.30
CA PHE A 374 -18.21 10.26 13.53
C PHE A 374 -19.19 9.17 13.94
N LEU A 375 -19.11 8.01 13.29
CA LEU A 375 -20.14 6.98 13.38
C LEU A 375 -20.09 6.22 14.70
N ALA A 376 -18.89 5.93 15.22
CA ALA A 376 -18.72 5.14 16.43
C ALA A 376 -19.14 5.92 17.68
N GLU A 377 -18.70 7.17 17.83
CA GLU A 377 -19.01 8.01 18.99
C GLU A 377 -20.34 8.78 18.83
N GLY A 378 -20.82 8.96 17.59
CA GLY A 378 -22.04 9.70 17.26
C GLY A 378 -21.91 11.23 17.40
N ASN A 379 -20.75 11.74 17.80
CA ASN A 379 -20.44 13.16 17.92
C ASN A 379 -20.05 13.76 16.55
N SER A 380 -19.73 15.06 16.54
CA SER A 380 -19.27 15.73 15.32
C SER A 380 -18.00 16.53 15.59
N GLY A 381 -17.06 16.48 14.65
CA GLY A 381 -15.79 17.20 14.71
C GLY A 381 -15.45 17.89 13.40
N ILE A 382 -14.24 18.46 13.37
CA ILE A 382 -13.68 19.11 12.19
C ILE A 382 -13.17 18.03 11.23
N ARG A 383 -13.49 18.15 9.94
CA ARG A 383 -13.11 17.17 8.92
C ARG A 383 -11.59 16.98 8.85
N LYS A 384 -10.82 18.07 8.80
CA LYS A 384 -9.36 18.01 8.74
C LYS A 384 -8.75 19.08 9.62
N VAL A 385 -8.04 18.65 10.66
CA VAL A 385 -7.32 19.53 11.61
C VAL A 385 -5.89 19.77 11.12
N ARG A 386 -5.42 21.02 11.18
CA ARG A 386 -4.03 21.37 10.85
C ARG A 386 -3.05 20.70 11.83
N GLY A 387 -1.96 20.15 11.31
CA GLY A 387 -0.96 19.41 12.09
C GLY A 387 -1.27 17.91 12.22
N ALA A 388 -2.53 17.50 12.12
CA ALA A 388 -2.89 16.09 11.98
C ALA A 388 -2.68 15.63 10.53
N VAL A 389 -2.00 14.51 10.34
CA VAL A 389 -1.96 13.78 9.07
C VAL A 389 -3.38 13.28 8.77
N PRO A 390 -3.93 13.48 7.56
CA PRO A 390 -5.22 12.88 7.22
C PRO A 390 -5.08 11.35 7.13
N HIS A 391 -6.15 10.64 7.48
CA HIS A 391 -6.24 9.20 7.28
C HIS A 391 -6.15 8.83 5.80
N ASP A 392 -6.87 9.56 4.95
CA ASP A 392 -6.92 9.33 3.50
C ASP A 392 -7.04 10.65 2.75
N LEU A 393 -6.69 10.64 1.46
CA LEU A 393 -6.80 11.80 0.58
C LEU A 393 -8.21 12.02 0.04
N GLY A 394 -9.19 11.23 0.48
CA GLY A 394 -10.61 11.36 0.13
C GLY A 394 -11.18 10.16 -0.62
N THR A 395 -12.40 10.33 -1.12
CA THR A 395 -13.09 9.33 -1.98
C THR A 395 -13.80 9.99 -3.17
N HIS A 396 -14.65 10.99 -2.92
CA HIS A 396 -15.51 11.60 -3.94
C HIS A 396 -14.92 12.84 -4.63
N ASP A 397 -13.99 13.53 -3.98
CA ASP A 397 -13.17 14.62 -4.54
C ASP A 397 -11.77 14.55 -3.90
N PRO A 398 -10.92 13.62 -4.36
CA PRO A 398 -9.62 13.38 -3.73
C PRO A 398 -8.77 14.65 -3.74
N TRP A 399 -7.86 14.79 -2.78
CA TRP A 399 -6.98 15.95 -2.56
C TRP A 399 -7.70 17.24 -2.13
N HIS A 400 -9.03 17.29 -2.20
CA HIS A 400 -9.85 18.45 -1.83
C HIS A 400 -10.84 18.17 -0.68
N GLU A 401 -11.38 16.96 -0.62
CA GLU A 401 -12.22 16.46 0.49
C GLU A 401 -11.54 15.24 1.13
N MET A 402 -10.50 15.51 1.92
CA MET A 402 -9.71 14.52 2.67
C MET A 402 -10.50 13.96 3.86
N ASN A 403 -10.00 12.86 4.46
CA ASN A 403 -10.66 12.13 5.55
C ASN A 403 -12.08 11.70 5.15
N ALA A 404 -12.18 10.87 4.10
CA ALA A 404 -13.41 10.19 3.76
C ALA A 404 -13.81 9.21 4.86
N TYR A 405 -12.83 8.58 5.51
CA TYR A 405 -13.06 7.80 6.72
C TYR A 405 -13.74 8.64 7.80
N ASN A 406 -14.85 8.14 8.32
CA ASN A 406 -15.65 8.84 9.31
C ASN A 406 -16.20 7.92 10.42
N ILE A 407 -15.61 6.73 10.63
CA ILE A 407 -16.01 5.89 11.76
C ILE A 407 -15.55 6.55 13.06
N HIS A 408 -14.26 6.92 13.14
CA HIS A 408 -13.63 7.62 14.26
C HIS A 408 -13.07 8.99 13.86
N ASP A 409 -12.79 9.85 14.86
CA ASP A 409 -12.04 11.09 14.67
C ASP A 409 -10.54 10.81 14.50
N THR A 410 -10.10 10.71 13.25
CA THR A 410 -8.70 10.41 12.91
C THR A 410 -7.73 11.53 13.27
N SER A 411 -8.21 12.75 13.59
CA SER A 411 -7.33 13.81 14.10
C SER A 411 -6.80 13.53 15.51
N THR A 412 -7.38 12.54 16.18
CA THR A 412 -6.98 12.06 17.50
C THR A 412 -6.17 10.77 17.45
N TRP A 413 -5.94 10.20 16.27
CA TRP A 413 -5.19 8.96 16.13
C TRP A 413 -3.71 9.15 16.44
N LYS A 414 -3.11 8.13 17.07
CA LYS A 414 -1.77 8.19 17.64
C LYS A 414 -0.67 7.69 16.70
N ASP A 415 -1.03 7.03 15.60
CA ASP A 415 -0.10 6.38 14.68
C ASP A 415 0.14 7.16 13.37
N LEU A 416 -0.86 7.89 12.83
CA LEU A 416 -0.76 8.59 11.54
C LEU A 416 0.41 9.58 11.46
N ASN A 417 0.56 10.45 12.48
CA ASN A 417 1.65 11.43 12.53
C ASN A 417 3.03 10.77 12.63
N PRO A 418 3.29 9.83 13.57
CA PRO A 418 4.53 9.06 13.58
C PRO A 418 4.82 8.33 12.27
N LYS A 419 3.82 7.67 11.66
CA LYS A 419 3.97 6.97 10.37
C LYS A 419 4.36 7.91 9.23
N PHE A 420 3.84 9.14 9.22
CA PHE A 420 4.22 10.16 8.25
C PHE A 420 5.69 10.55 8.35
N VAL A 421 6.14 10.87 9.57
CA VAL A 421 7.53 11.24 9.83
C VAL A 421 8.48 10.10 9.43
N LEU A 422 8.10 8.86 9.75
CA LEU A 422 8.89 7.67 9.44
C LEU A 422 9.01 7.43 7.93
N GLN A 423 7.88 7.43 7.21
CA GLN A 423 7.87 7.26 5.75
C GLN A 423 8.68 8.35 5.05
N VAL A 424 8.45 9.61 5.40
CA VAL A 424 9.19 10.75 4.84
C VAL A 424 10.69 10.63 5.07
N TYR A 425 11.11 10.26 6.29
CA TYR A 425 12.53 10.07 6.58
C TYR A 425 13.16 8.95 5.77
N ARG A 426 12.51 7.77 5.70
CA ARG A 426 12.96 6.61 4.91
C ARG A 426 13.16 7.02 3.45
N ASP A 427 12.17 7.70 2.88
CA ASP A 427 12.19 8.07 1.47
C ASP A 427 13.26 9.14 1.20
N PHE A 428 13.38 10.12 2.08
CA PHE A 428 14.42 11.15 2.04
C PHE A 428 15.83 10.54 2.10
N THR A 429 16.09 9.67 3.06
CA THR A 429 17.44 9.12 3.27
C THR A 429 17.86 8.16 2.15
N VAL A 430 16.91 7.39 1.59
CA VAL A 430 17.19 6.44 0.51
C VAL A 430 17.45 7.15 -0.81
N THR A 431 16.67 8.19 -1.10
CA THR A 431 16.79 8.94 -2.36
C THR A 431 17.88 9.99 -2.33
N GLY A 432 18.24 10.50 -1.15
CA GLY A 432 19.16 11.62 -0.99
C GLY A 432 18.62 12.94 -1.55
N ASP A 433 17.31 13.04 -1.83
CA ASP A 433 16.69 14.20 -2.44
C ASP A 433 16.51 15.34 -1.42
N LEU A 434 17.49 16.24 -1.36
CA LEU A 434 17.46 17.43 -0.52
C LEU A 434 16.32 18.39 -0.86
N SER A 435 15.85 18.41 -2.12
CA SER A 435 14.70 19.24 -2.50
C SER A 435 13.43 18.68 -1.91
N PHE A 436 13.23 17.36 -2.02
CA PHE A 436 12.12 16.67 -1.35
C PHE A 436 12.17 16.90 0.16
N GLY A 437 13.34 16.71 0.78
CA GLY A 437 13.53 16.95 2.22
C GLY A 437 13.14 18.37 2.63
N ALA A 438 13.57 19.38 1.88
CA ALA A 438 13.21 20.78 2.14
C ALA A 438 11.70 21.05 1.96
N ASP A 439 11.07 20.46 0.94
CA ASP A 439 9.64 20.64 0.63
C ASP A 439 8.75 20.15 1.79
N VAL A 440 9.09 18.99 2.38
CA VAL A 440 8.24 18.30 3.37
C VAL A 440 8.60 18.63 4.83
N TRP A 441 9.78 19.21 5.08
CA TRP A 441 10.28 19.48 6.43
C TRP A 441 9.33 20.28 7.33
N PRO A 442 8.67 21.35 6.86
CA PRO A 442 7.70 22.08 7.70
C PRO A 442 6.55 21.21 8.18
N SER A 443 6.10 20.26 7.36
CA SER A 443 5.03 19.31 7.70
C SER A 443 5.51 18.27 8.69
N VAL A 444 6.75 17.80 8.58
CA VAL A 444 7.38 16.90 9.56
C VAL A 444 7.44 17.57 10.94
N CYS A 445 7.88 18.83 10.99
CA CYS A 445 7.90 19.61 12.23
C CYS A 445 6.50 19.75 12.83
N ALA A 446 5.52 20.15 12.01
CA ALA A 446 4.13 20.31 12.44
C ALA A 446 3.53 18.98 12.94
N ALA A 447 3.85 17.86 12.30
CA ALA A 447 3.36 16.55 12.70
C ALA A 447 3.91 16.10 14.06
N ILE A 448 5.21 16.31 14.31
CA ILE A 448 5.82 16.04 15.63
C ILE A 448 5.26 16.96 16.72
N GLU A 449 5.16 18.25 16.45
CA GLU A 449 4.64 19.23 17.43
C GLU A 449 3.16 18.99 17.74
N TYR A 450 2.37 18.52 16.75
CA TYR A 450 0.97 18.16 16.98
C TYR A 450 0.82 16.99 17.96
N MET A 451 1.76 16.04 17.98
CA MET A 451 1.70 14.88 18.87
C MET A 451 1.91 15.20 20.35
N ASP A 452 2.52 16.35 20.67
CA ASP A 452 2.78 16.78 22.06
C ASP A 452 1.50 16.90 22.89
N ARG A 453 0.34 17.07 22.25
CA ARG A 453 -0.96 17.15 22.93
C ARG A 453 -1.41 15.81 23.53
N PHE A 454 -0.81 14.72 23.08
CA PHE A 454 -1.14 13.36 23.52
C PHE A 454 -0.16 12.82 24.56
N ASP A 455 0.78 13.64 25.03
CA ASP A 455 1.55 13.40 26.26
C ASP A 455 0.83 14.12 27.40
N ARG A 456 0.05 13.37 28.18
CA ARG A 456 -0.86 13.89 29.22
C ARG A 456 -0.13 14.06 30.55
N ASP A 457 0.88 13.25 30.82
CA ASP A 457 1.63 13.24 32.08
C ASP A 457 3.00 13.95 32.02
N ASN A 458 3.37 14.49 30.84
CA ASN A 458 4.61 15.21 30.54
C ASN A 458 5.89 14.35 30.68
N ASP A 459 5.77 13.04 30.46
CA ASP A 459 6.91 12.11 30.48
C ASP A 459 7.60 11.95 29.11
N CYS A 460 7.15 12.71 28.10
CA CYS A 460 7.56 12.72 26.70
C CYS A 460 7.06 11.52 25.87
N LEU A 461 6.20 10.66 26.43
CA LEU A 461 5.57 9.53 25.74
C LEU A 461 4.08 9.78 25.55
N ILE A 462 3.57 9.42 24.38
CA ILE A 462 2.15 9.61 24.05
C ILE A 462 1.28 8.50 24.66
N GLU A 463 0.05 8.83 25.04
CA GLU A 463 -0.94 7.87 25.53
C GLU A 463 -2.16 7.74 24.60
N ASN A 464 -2.60 6.50 24.39
CA ASN A 464 -3.88 6.15 23.77
C ASN A 464 -5.04 6.37 24.76
N ASP A 465 -6.20 6.77 24.24
CA ASP A 465 -7.30 7.36 25.03
C ASP A 465 -8.37 6.35 25.49
N GLY A 466 -8.14 5.03 25.38
CA GLY A 466 -9.12 4.02 25.79
C GLY A 466 -10.22 3.77 24.76
N PHE A 467 -9.97 4.08 23.49
CA PHE A 467 -10.78 3.71 22.33
C PHE A 467 -9.85 3.41 21.14
N PRO A 468 -10.35 2.87 20.01
CA PRO A 468 -9.53 2.63 18.83
C PRO A 468 -9.08 3.94 18.16
N ASP A 469 -7.89 4.40 18.50
CA ASP A 469 -7.28 5.65 18.02
C ASP A 469 -6.01 5.39 17.18
N GLN A 470 -6.04 4.34 16.35
CA GLN A 470 -4.96 3.91 15.45
C GLN A 470 -5.49 2.88 14.42
N THR A 471 -4.65 2.41 13.47
CA THR A 471 -5.02 1.51 12.35
C THR A 471 -5.85 0.27 12.71
N TYR A 472 -5.65 -0.33 13.90
CA TYR A 472 -6.52 -1.34 14.50
C TYR A 472 -7.77 -0.65 15.06
N ASP A 473 -8.59 -0.13 14.16
CA ASP A 473 -9.70 0.79 14.42
C ASP A 473 -10.91 0.19 15.15
N THR A 474 -10.81 -1.05 15.61
CA THR A 474 -11.77 -1.66 16.55
C THR A 474 -11.09 -2.26 17.79
N TRP A 475 -9.76 -2.31 17.83
CA TRP A 475 -9.01 -2.83 18.96
C TRP A 475 -8.63 -1.70 19.92
N THR A 476 -9.27 -1.71 21.09
CA THR A 476 -9.09 -0.65 22.09
C THR A 476 -7.71 -0.72 22.74
N VAL A 477 -7.12 0.45 23.00
CA VAL A 477 -5.80 0.63 23.63
C VAL A 477 -5.91 1.62 24.78
N HIS A 478 -5.28 1.33 25.93
CA HIS A 478 -5.29 2.20 27.10
C HIS A 478 -3.88 2.64 27.52
N GLY A 479 -3.68 3.96 27.63
CA GLY A 479 -2.40 4.52 28.08
C GLY A 479 -1.32 4.32 27.03
N VAL A 480 -0.09 4.05 27.47
CA VAL A 480 1.03 3.78 26.56
C VAL A 480 0.86 2.40 25.92
N SER A 481 1.03 2.29 24.60
CA SER A 481 1.02 1.03 23.87
C SER A 481 2.34 0.70 23.20
N ALA A 482 2.61 -0.59 23.00
CA ALA A 482 3.81 -1.02 22.30
C ALA A 482 3.85 -0.50 20.86
N TYR A 483 2.71 -0.57 20.16
CA TYR A 483 2.57 -0.10 18.79
C TYR A 483 2.76 1.41 18.65
N CYS A 484 1.88 2.24 19.23
CA CYS A 484 1.92 3.69 19.05
C CYS A 484 3.14 4.31 19.74
N GLY A 485 3.48 3.82 20.94
CA GLY A 485 4.67 4.27 21.67
C GLY A 485 5.96 3.95 20.93
N GLY A 486 6.09 2.75 20.34
CA GLY A 486 7.24 2.37 19.52
C GLY A 486 7.37 3.25 18.27
N LEU A 487 6.26 3.49 17.56
CA LEU A 487 6.23 4.40 16.42
C LEU A 487 6.62 5.83 16.81
N TRP A 488 6.16 6.32 17.97
CA TRP A 488 6.54 7.63 18.49
C TRP A 488 8.05 7.74 18.73
N LEU A 489 8.65 6.76 19.43
CA LEU A 489 10.11 6.72 19.64
C LEU A 489 10.88 6.74 18.32
N ALA A 490 10.47 5.92 17.36
CA ALA A 490 11.06 5.86 16.04
C ALA A 490 10.96 7.22 15.32
N SER A 491 9.78 7.86 15.35
CA SER A 491 9.54 9.13 14.68
C SER A 491 10.37 10.28 15.28
N LEU A 492 10.57 10.31 16.60
CA LEU A 492 11.45 11.28 17.25
C LEU A 492 12.90 11.12 16.78
N GLN A 493 13.37 9.88 16.64
CA GLN A 493 14.71 9.58 16.15
C GLN A 493 14.87 9.96 14.67
N ALA A 494 13.88 9.62 13.84
CA ALA A 494 13.84 9.97 12.42
C ALA A 494 13.81 11.49 12.20
N ALA A 495 12.97 12.22 12.94
CA ALA A 495 12.89 13.67 12.86
C ALA A 495 14.19 14.34 13.32
N ALA A 496 14.83 13.83 14.38
CA ALA A 496 16.13 14.31 14.82
C ALA A 496 17.21 14.11 13.75
N ALA A 497 17.20 12.96 13.08
CA ALA A 497 18.13 12.63 12.01
C ALA A 497 17.94 13.52 10.78
N MET A 498 16.69 13.67 10.33
CA MET A 498 16.33 14.54 9.22
C MET A 498 16.70 15.99 9.50
N ALA A 499 16.39 16.50 10.70
CA ALA A 499 16.71 17.85 11.13
C ALA A 499 18.20 18.17 11.04
N LEU A 500 19.07 17.23 11.44
CA LEU A 500 20.52 17.40 11.33
C LEU A 500 20.99 17.52 9.89
N GLN A 501 20.44 16.70 8.99
CA GLN A 501 20.79 16.73 7.57
C GLN A 501 20.30 18.01 6.88
N LEU A 502 19.16 18.54 7.30
CA LEU A 502 18.58 19.79 6.78
C LEU A 502 19.09 21.06 7.51
N GLY A 503 19.92 20.91 8.54
CA GLY A 503 20.57 22.02 9.25
C GLY A 503 19.77 22.61 10.42
N ASP A 504 18.60 22.07 10.78
CA ASP A 504 17.79 22.49 11.93
C ASP A 504 18.27 21.81 13.23
N ARG A 505 19.41 22.27 13.75
CA ARG A 505 20.01 21.71 14.96
C ARG A 505 19.12 21.87 16.19
N ALA A 506 18.36 22.95 16.28
CA ALA A 506 17.49 23.21 17.42
C ALA A 506 16.34 22.20 17.49
N PHE A 507 15.72 21.87 16.34
CA PHE A 507 14.71 20.82 16.28
C PHE A 507 15.31 19.44 16.59
N ALA A 508 16.50 19.16 16.04
CA ALA A 508 17.21 17.91 16.31
C ALA A 508 17.43 17.66 17.82
N ASP A 509 17.94 18.67 18.53
CA ASP A 509 18.24 18.56 19.96
C ASP A 509 16.96 18.40 20.81
N ARG A 510 15.84 19.03 20.41
CA ARG A 510 14.52 18.83 21.05
C ARG A 510 14.05 17.39 20.91
N CYS A 511 14.06 16.85 19.69
CA CYS A 511 13.63 15.48 19.43
C CYS A 511 14.51 14.44 20.14
N LYS A 512 15.84 14.63 20.14
CA LYS A 512 16.77 13.78 20.90
C LYS A 512 16.46 13.77 22.39
N SER A 513 16.21 14.96 22.97
CA SER A 513 15.90 15.08 24.40
C SER A 513 14.59 14.39 24.78
N LYS A 514 13.56 14.48 23.93
CA LYS A 514 12.29 13.74 24.11
C LYS A 514 12.51 12.24 23.98
N PHE A 515 13.22 11.80 22.94
CA PHE A 515 13.49 10.38 22.67
C PHE A 515 14.11 9.67 23.87
N VAL A 516 15.17 10.25 24.46
CA VAL A 516 15.88 9.63 25.58
C VAL A 516 14.96 9.44 26.80
N LYS A 517 14.12 10.42 27.11
CA LYS A 517 13.16 10.34 28.22
C LYS A 517 12.06 9.32 27.92
N ALA A 518 11.41 9.47 26.77
CA ALA A 518 10.30 8.63 26.33
C ALA A 518 10.69 7.16 26.24
N LYS A 519 11.90 6.85 25.74
CA LYS A 519 12.40 5.46 25.65
C LYS A 519 12.50 4.81 27.04
N SER A 520 13.04 5.53 28.03
CA SER A 520 13.16 5.02 29.40
C SER A 520 11.79 4.73 30.02
N VAL A 521 10.80 5.59 29.75
CA VAL A 521 9.42 5.40 30.21
C VAL A 521 8.78 4.21 29.51
N PHE A 522 8.91 4.11 28.19
CA PHE A 522 8.34 3.03 27.39
C PHE A 522 8.80 1.67 27.88
N GLU A 523 10.11 1.48 28.05
CA GLU A 523 10.66 0.22 28.54
C GLU A 523 10.17 -0.08 29.97
N ALA A 524 10.12 0.91 30.86
CA ALA A 524 9.65 0.72 32.22
C ALA A 524 8.16 0.35 32.31
N LYS A 525 7.31 0.91 31.44
CA LYS A 525 5.86 0.66 31.43
C LYS A 525 5.51 -0.67 30.75
N LEU A 526 6.24 -1.09 29.70
CA LEU A 526 5.79 -2.17 28.81
C LEU A 526 6.66 -3.42 28.79
N TRP A 527 7.97 -3.34 29.05
CA TRP A 527 8.84 -4.52 29.00
C TRP A 527 8.55 -5.45 30.18
N ASN A 528 8.08 -6.67 29.91
CA ASN A 528 7.72 -7.63 30.95
C ASN A 528 8.80 -8.68 31.26
N GLY A 529 9.99 -8.54 30.67
CA GLY A 529 11.09 -9.51 30.78
C GLY A 529 11.17 -10.51 29.62
N SER A 530 10.18 -10.57 28.72
CA SER A 530 10.21 -11.45 27.55
C SER A 530 9.68 -10.80 26.26
N TYR A 531 8.68 -9.92 26.36
CA TYR A 531 8.14 -9.16 25.24
C TYR A 531 7.55 -7.84 25.76
N PHE A 532 7.09 -6.96 24.88
CA PHE A 532 6.39 -5.75 25.27
C PHE A 532 4.90 -6.02 25.40
N ASN A 533 4.33 -5.68 26.56
CA ASN A 533 2.88 -5.74 26.76
C ASN A 533 2.15 -4.90 25.71
N TYR A 534 0.98 -5.35 25.26
CA TYR A 534 0.14 -4.64 24.29
C TYR A 534 -0.08 -3.18 24.68
N ASP A 535 -0.48 -2.95 25.93
CA ASP A 535 -0.59 -1.62 26.51
C ASP A 535 -0.29 -1.60 28.02
N SER A 536 -0.20 -0.39 28.57
CA SER A 536 0.03 -0.11 30.00
C SER A 536 -1.24 -0.17 30.84
N GLY A 537 -2.37 -0.55 30.23
CA GLY A 537 -3.66 -0.67 30.89
C GLY A 537 -3.71 -1.84 31.87
N SER A 538 -4.91 -2.05 32.42
CA SER A 538 -5.20 -3.14 33.34
C SER A 538 -6.27 -4.11 32.81
N SER A 539 -6.60 -4.05 31.51
CA SER A 539 -7.57 -4.94 30.90
C SER A 539 -6.99 -6.34 30.71
N ASN A 540 -7.85 -7.31 30.41
CA ASN A 540 -7.44 -8.69 30.15
C ASN A 540 -6.50 -8.82 28.93
N ASN A 541 -6.63 -7.94 27.93
CA ASN A 541 -5.76 -7.90 26.75
C ASN A 541 -4.52 -7.01 26.90
N SER A 542 -4.34 -6.26 28.00
CA SER A 542 -3.13 -5.44 28.20
C SER A 542 -1.82 -6.25 28.13
N LYS A 543 -1.89 -7.55 28.45
CA LYS A 543 -0.75 -8.49 28.35
C LYS A 543 -0.77 -9.36 27.09
N SER A 544 -1.62 -9.05 26.12
CA SER A 544 -1.62 -9.79 24.85
C SER A 544 -0.30 -9.55 24.11
N ILE A 545 0.19 -10.60 23.47
CA ILE A 545 1.34 -10.57 22.58
C ILE A 545 0.80 -10.06 21.24
N GLN A 546 1.10 -8.81 20.92
CA GLN A 546 0.72 -8.22 19.64
C GLN A 546 1.80 -8.53 18.60
N THR A 547 1.39 -8.97 17.41
CA THR A 547 2.31 -9.21 16.28
C THR A 547 3.06 -7.94 15.90
N ASP A 548 2.40 -6.79 15.95
CA ASP A 548 2.95 -5.50 15.54
C ASP A 548 3.60 -4.70 16.68
N GLN A 549 3.91 -5.33 17.83
CA GLN A 549 4.45 -4.65 19.01
C GLN A 549 5.81 -3.96 18.75
N LEU A 550 6.51 -4.33 17.67
CA LEU A 550 7.82 -3.80 17.27
C LEU A 550 7.77 -2.94 15.98
N ALA A 551 6.61 -2.42 15.59
CA ALA A 551 6.46 -1.59 14.37
C ALA A 551 7.50 -0.46 14.26
N GLY A 552 7.76 0.24 15.38
CA GLY A 552 8.77 1.31 15.42
C GLY A 552 10.19 0.78 15.22
N GLN A 553 10.52 -0.35 15.84
CA GLN A 553 11.84 -1.00 15.73
C GLN A 553 12.08 -1.52 14.31
N TRP A 554 11.05 -2.12 13.70
CA TRP A 554 11.07 -2.51 12.29
C TRP A 554 11.46 -1.32 11.41
N TYR A 555 10.78 -0.19 11.61
CA TYR A 555 10.97 0.97 10.75
C TYR A 555 12.31 1.68 10.96
N THR A 556 12.86 1.69 12.19
CA THR A 556 14.21 2.23 12.43
C THR A 556 15.26 1.39 11.72
N ALA A 557 15.21 0.06 11.89
CA ALA A 557 16.14 -0.88 11.28
C ALA A 557 16.06 -0.84 9.75
N SER A 558 14.84 -0.74 9.18
CA SER A 558 14.65 -0.65 7.73
C SER A 558 15.05 0.70 7.13
N SER A 559 15.27 1.74 7.94
CA SER A 559 15.58 3.11 7.49
C SER A 559 17.00 3.56 7.82
N GLY A 560 17.87 2.66 8.30
CA GLY A 560 19.25 2.98 8.68
C GLY A 560 19.38 3.81 9.96
N LEU A 561 18.34 3.84 10.78
CA LEU A 561 18.40 4.43 12.11
C LEU A 561 18.92 3.42 13.13
N PRO A 562 19.55 3.87 14.24
CA PRO A 562 19.93 2.97 15.33
C PRO A 562 18.71 2.25 15.92
N ASP A 563 18.90 1.00 16.34
CA ASP A 563 17.85 0.23 16.98
C ASP A 563 17.25 0.93 18.21
N LEU A 564 15.93 0.80 18.35
CA LEU A 564 15.21 1.34 19.49
C LEU A 564 15.53 0.58 20.77
N PHE A 565 15.71 -0.73 20.69
CA PHE A 565 15.93 -1.60 21.84
C PHE A 565 17.26 -2.35 21.73
N ASP A 566 17.68 -2.97 22.82
CA ASP A 566 18.84 -3.88 22.76
C ASP A 566 18.48 -5.19 22.04
N ASP A 567 19.49 -5.84 21.46
CA ASP A 567 19.36 -7.07 20.66
C ASP A 567 18.54 -8.14 21.39
N PHE A 568 18.78 -8.30 22.71
CA PHE A 568 18.06 -9.26 23.53
C PHE A 568 16.55 -9.01 23.56
N LYS A 569 16.10 -7.76 23.78
CA LYS A 569 14.67 -7.42 23.77
C LYS A 569 14.05 -7.64 22.40
N ILE A 570 14.77 -7.31 21.33
CA ILE A 570 14.31 -7.50 19.94
C ILE A 570 14.12 -8.98 19.64
N GLU A 571 15.18 -9.78 19.81
CA GLU A 571 15.16 -11.23 19.58
C GLU A 571 14.12 -11.93 20.46
N SER A 572 14.05 -11.60 21.75
CA SER A 572 13.11 -12.24 22.68
C SER A 572 11.65 -11.93 22.31
N ALA A 573 11.33 -10.70 21.91
CA ALA A 573 9.98 -10.33 21.50
C ALA A 573 9.60 -10.97 20.15
N LEU A 574 10.50 -10.97 19.16
CA LEU A 574 10.27 -11.61 17.86
C LEU A 574 10.12 -13.13 17.99
N GLN A 575 10.97 -13.77 18.79
CA GLN A 575 10.86 -15.20 19.08
C GLN A 575 9.53 -15.50 19.80
N LYS A 576 9.08 -14.62 20.70
CA LYS A 576 7.75 -14.76 21.32
C LYS A 576 6.63 -14.68 20.29
N ILE A 577 6.65 -13.70 19.38
CA ILE A 577 5.67 -13.58 18.29
C ILE A 577 5.67 -14.84 17.42
N TYR A 578 6.85 -15.34 17.04
CA TYR A 578 6.97 -16.57 16.26
C TYR A 578 6.37 -17.78 17.01
N ASP A 579 6.82 -18.03 18.24
CA ASP A 579 6.38 -19.19 19.02
C ASP A 579 4.89 -19.18 19.35
N PHE A 580 4.28 -17.99 19.46
CA PHE A 580 2.88 -17.82 19.85
C PHE A 580 2.01 -17.48 18.65
N ASN A 581 2.11 -16.26 18.14
CA ASN A 581 1.21 -15.71 17.13
C ASN A 581 1.28 -16.45 15.78
N VAL A 582 2.42 -17.10 15.48
CA VAL A 582 2.61 -17.90 14.26
C VAL A 582 2.43 -19.38 14.56
N MET A 583 3.29 -19.97 15.37
CA MET A 583 3.38 -21.44 15.49
C MET A 583 2.20 -22.08 16.23
N LYS A 584 1.53 -21.37 17.16
CA LYS A 584 0.31 -21.89 17.80
C LYS A 584 -0.93 -21.77 16.90
N VAL A 585 -0.83 -21.08 15.77
CA VAL A 585 -1.92 -20.94 14.79
C VAL A 585 -1.69 -21.90 13.65
N ARG A 586 -2.37 -23.06 13.69
CA ARG A 586 -2.26 -24.13 12.68
C ARG A 586 -0.82 -24.53 12.31
N GLY A 587 0.11 -24.45 13.27
CA GLY A 587 1.52 -24.79 13.03
C GLY A 587 2.23 -23.82 12.09
N GLY A 588 1.85 -22.53 12.08
CA GLY A 588 2.45 -21.50 11.23
C GLY A 588 1.89 -21.41 9.81
N ARG A 589 0.92 -22.27 9.45
CA ARG A 589 0.40 -22.39 8.07
C ARG A 589 -0.60 -21.31 7.63
N MET A 590 -0.77 -20.23 8.42
CA MET A 590 -1.77 -19.19 8.13
C MET A 590 -1.26 -17.76 8.27
N GLY A 591 -0.01 -17.54 8.67
CA GLY A 591 0.54 -16.23 9.04
C GLY A 591 0.45 -15.96 10.55
N ALA A 592 0.59 -14.70 10.96
CA ALA A 592 0.64 -14.29 12.35
C ALA A 592 -0.70 -13.69 12.81
N VAL A 593 -1.38 -14.30 13.79
CA VAL A 593 -2.60 -13.71 14.38
C VAL A 593 -2.24 -12.45 15.17
N ASN A 594 -3.04 -11.39 15.06
CA ASN A 594 -2.71 -10.07 15.62
C ASN A 594 -2.48 -10.10 17.13
N GLY A 595 -3.36 -10.76 17.89
CA GLY A 595 -3.30 -10.84 19.34
C GLY A 595 -3.33 -12.28 19.84
N MET A 596 -2.40 -12.60 20.74
CA MET A 596 -2.41 -13.87 21.47
C MET A 596 -2.17 -13.65 22.96
N HIS A 597 -2.98 -14.26 23.81
CA HIS A 597 -2.75 -14.22 25.25
C HIS A 597 -1.51 -15.04 25.64
N PRO A 598 -0.86 -14.73 26.78
CA PRO A 598 0.34 -15.44 27.24
C PRO A 598 0.12 -16.93 27.56
N ASN A 599 -1.13 -17.34 27.69
CA ASN A 599 -1.52 -18.75 27.85
C ASN A 599 -1.59 -19.51 26.50
N GLY A 600 -1.35 -18.83 25.37
CA GLY A 600 -1.39 -19.40 24.02
C GLY A 600 -2.77 -19.46 23.37
N LYS A 601 -3.81 -18.85 23.97
CA LYS A 601 -5.12 -18.68 23.33
C LYS A 601 -5.13 -17.41 22.50
N VAL A 602 -5.77 -17.46 21.33
CA VAL A 602 -6.03 -16.26 20.51
C VAL A 602 -6.80 -15.23 21.34
N ASP A 603 -6.42 -13.96 21.19
CA ASP A 603 -7.13 -12.85 21.79
C ASP A 603 -8.42 -12.59 21.01
N GLU A 604 -9.57 -12.85 21.64
CA GLU A 604 -10.90 -12.67 21.06
C GLU A 604 -11.61 -11.41 21.61
N THR A 605 -10.86 -10.45 22.18
CA THR A 605 -11.45 -9.22 22.73
C THR A 605 -12.10 -8.33 21.67
N CYS A 606 -11.65 -8.39 20.41
CA CYS A 606 -12.33 -7.76 19.29
C CYS A 606 -12.17 -8.59 18.00
N MET A 607 -12.77 -8.11 16.91
CA MET A 607 -12.65 -8.75 15.60
C MET A 607 -11.20 -8.77 15.12
N GLN A 608 -10.48 -7.66 15.27
CA GLN A 608 -9.13 -7.50 14.74
C GLN A 608 -8.09 -8.27 15.55
N SER A 609 -8.28 -8.46 16.86
CA SER A 609 -7.32 -9.18 17.70
C SER A 609 -7.19 -10.66 17.31
N ARG A 610 -8.29 -11.28 16.82
CA ARG A 610 -8.33 -12.68 16.36
C ARG A 610 -8.03 -12.87 14.86
N GLU A 611 -7.83 -11.78 14.13
CA GLU A 611 -7.51 -11.82 12.71
C GLU A 611 -6.01 -11.99 12.48
N ILE A 612 -5.67 -12.56 11.34
CA ILE A 612 -4.35 -12.52 10.75
C ILE A 612 -4.37 -11.45 9.68
N TRP A 613 -3.61 -10.37 9.87
CA TRP A 613 -3.45 -9.36 8.84
C TRP A 613 -2.27 -9.72 7.95
N THR A 614 -2.53 -9.83 6.65
CA THR A 614 -1.56 -10.30 5.65
C THR A 614 -0.35 -9.38 5.59
N GLY A 615 -0.59 -8.07 5.48
CA GLY A 615 0.47 -7.07 5.43
C GLY A 615 1.28 -6.93 6.73
N VAL A 616 0.64 -7.09 7.90
CA VAL A 616 1.33 -7.09 9.21
C VAL A 616 2.22 -8.32 9.35
N THR A 617 1.76 -9.47 8.89
CA THR A 617 2.56 -10.71 8.88
C THR A 617 3.84 -10.52 8.05
N TYR A 618 3.74 -9.89 6.87
CA TYR A 618 4.91 -9.64 6.03
C TYR A 618 5.86 -8.58 6.60
N ALA A 619 5.33 -7.44 7.04
CA ALA A 619 6.15 -6.33 7.53
C ALA A 619 6.59 -6.52 8.98
N ALA A 620 5.64 -6.39 9.90
CA ALA A 620 5.94 -6.28 11.32
C ALA A 620 6.55 -7.55 11.92
N ALA A 621 6.18 -8.72 11.39
CA ALA A 621 6.78 -9.99 11.78
C ALA A 621 7.95 -10.36 10.85
N ALA A 622 7.68 -10.76 9.60
CA ALA A 622 8.69 -11.40 8.77
C ALA A 622 9.85 -10.45 8.38
N ALA A 623 9.58 -9.22 7.93
CA ALA A 623 10.65 -8.29 7.59
C ALA A 623 11.48 -7.88 8.82
N THR A 624 10.86 -7.70 9.99
CA THR A 624 11.58 -7.44 11.24
C THR A 624 12.44 -8.62 11.67
N MET A 625 11.95 -9.85 11.51
CA MET A 625 12.73 -11.07 11.75
C MET A 625 13.96 -11.15 10.83
N ILE A 626 13.83 -10.82 9.54
CA ILE A 626 14.98 -10.74 8.62
C ILE A 626 16.01 -9.71 9.12
N LEU A 627 15.55 -8.50 9.51
CA LEU A 627 16.44 -7.44 10.01
C LEU A 627 17.14 -7.83 11.32
N ALA A 628 16.55 -8.71 12.12
CA ALA A 628 17.13 -9.27 13.34
C ALA A 628 17.95 -10.57 13.11
N GLY A 629 18.14 -11.01 11.87
CA GLY A 629 18.90 -12.23 11.56
C GLY A 629 18.14 -13.55 11.77
N MET A 630 16.82 -13.50 11.94
CA MET A 630 15.92 -14.64 12.14
C MET A 630 15.24 -15.08 10.83
N GLU A 631 16.03 -15.28 9.77
CA GLU A 631 15.51 -15.50 8.41
C GLU A 631 14.61 -16.75 8.29
N GLU A 632 14.94 -17.86 8.96
CA GLU A 632 14.13 -19.09 8.92
C GLU A 632 12.72 -18.86 9.47
N GLN A 633 12.63 -18.20 10.63
CA GLN A 633 11.37 -17.82 11.26
C GLN A 633 10.59 -16.84 10.37
N ALA A 634 11.29 -15.90 9.73
CA ALA A 634 10.68 -14.94 8.83
C ALA A 634 10.00 -15.60 7.63
N PHE A 635 10.72 -16.49 6.95
CA PHE A 635 10.18 -17.18 5.77
C PHE A 635 9.07 -18.17 6.14
N THR A 636 9.17 -18.86 7.28
CA THR A 636 8.08 -19.71 7.80
C THR A 636 6.82 -18.87 8.08
N THR A 637 6.99 -17.70 8.69
CA THR A 637 5.89 -16.78 8.99
C THR A 637 5.20 -16.27 7.71
N ALA A 638 5.99 -15.87 6.72
CA ALA A 638 5.49 -15.39 5.42
C ALA A 638 4.86 -16.51 4.58
N GLU A 639 5.40 -17.72 4.64
CA GLU A 639 4.89 -18.90 3.95
C GLU A 639 3.47 -19.26 4.40
N GLY A 640 3.11 -18.98 5.66
CA GLY A 640 1.74 -19.13 6.13
C GLY A 640 0.71 -18.33 5.32
N ILE A 641 1.06 -17.13 4.82
CA ILE A 641 0.19 -16.34 3.93
C ILE A 641 0.11 -17.01 2.55
N PHE A 642 1.22 -17.53 2.01
CA PHE A 642 1.19 -18.27 0.75
C PHE A 642 0.30 -19.52 0.85
N ILE A 643 0.48 -20.34 1.87
CA ILE A 643 -0.28 -21.58 2.06
C ILE A 643 -1.77 -21.25 2.18
N ALA A 644 -2.15 -20.32 3.05
CA ALA A 644 -3.56 -20.00 3.27
C ALA A 644 -4.20 -19.24 2.10
N GLY A 645 -3.48 -18.31 1.46
CA GLY A 645 -4.06 -17.41 0.47
C GLY A 645 -3.86 -17.83 -0.99
N TRP A 646 -2.68 -18.35 -1.32
CA TRP A 646 -2.22 -18.52 -2.71
C TRP A 646 -2.12 -19.97 -3.18
N SER A 647 -1.95 -20.93 -2.28
CA SER A 647 -1.81 -22.34 -2.63
C SER A 647 -3.15 -22.97 -3.04
N GLU A 648 -3.08 -24.07 -3.80
CA GLU A 648 -4.28 -24.83 -4.22
C GLU A 648 -5.05 -25.43 -3.04
N GLU A 649 -4.36 -25.72 -1.93
CA GLU A 649 -4.96 -26.22 -0.68
C GLU A 649 -5.52 -25.08 0.21
N GLY A 650 -5.28 -23.83 -0.16
CA GLY A 650 -5.69 -22.65 0.59
C GLY A 650 -7.14 -22.22 0.36
N TYR A 651 -7.44 -20.98 0.74
CA TYR A 651 -8.78 -20.38 0.65
C TYR A 651 -9.09 -19.71 -0.69
N GLY A 652 -8.13 -19.70 -1.63
CA GLY A 652 -8.34 -19.21 -3.00
C GLY A 652 -8.35 -17.68 -3.14
N TYR A 653 -7.44 -16.99 -2.45
CA TYR A 653 -7.33 -15.52 -2.48
C TYR A 653 -6.33 -14.97 -3.49
N SER A 654 -5.81 -15.80 -4.40
CA SER A 654 -4.90 -15.38 -5.47
C SER A 654 -5.48 -14.19 -6.25
N PHE A 655 -4.70 -13.11 -6.37
CA PHE A 655 -5.07 -11.84 -7.01
C PHE A 655 -6.31 -11.14 -6.42
N GLN A 656 -6.61 -11.44 -5.16
CA GLN A 656 -7.63 -10.77 -4.37
C GLN A 656 -7.27 -10.77 -2.88
N THR A 657 -5.97 -10.84 -2.57
CA THR A 657 -5.43 -10.95 -1.21
C THR A 657 -6.14 -9.96 -0.28
N PRO A 658 -6.79 -10.44 0.80
CA PRO A 658 -7.54 -9.58 1.71
C PRO A 658 -6.63 -8.86 2.69
N GLU A 659 -7.19 -7.87 3.40
CA GLU A 659 -6.58 -7.31 4.61
C GLU A 659 -6.31 -8.42 5.62
N ALA A 660 -7.35 -9.22 5.88
CA ALA A 660 -7.36 -10.16 6.98
C ALA A 660 -8.11 -11.45 6.70
N TRP A 661 -7.80 -12.47 7.50
CA TRP A 661 -8.66 -13.64 7.71
C TRP A 661 -8.61 -14.15 9.15
N THR A 662 -9.65 -14.88 9.59
CA THR A 662 -9.66 -15.61 10.87
C THR A 662 -8.94 -16.95 10.76
N THR A 663 -8.75 -17.65 11.89
CA THR A 663 -8.18 -19.01 11.97
C THR A 663 -8.98 -20.11 11.26
N ASP A 664 -10.14 -19.73 10.75
CA ASP A 664 -11.15 -20.57 10.10
C ASP A 664 -11.24 -20.25 8.61
N GLY A 665 -10.50 -19.24 8.13
CA GLY A 665 -10.45 -18.84 6.73
C GLY A 665 -11.56 -17.88 6.31
N HIS A 666 -12.23 -17.21 7.24
CA HIS A 666 -13.16 -16.13 6.88
C HIS A 666 -12.37 -14.84 6.66
N PHE A 667 -12.45 -14.29 5.45
CA PHE A 667 -11.73 -13.06 5.09
C PHE A 667 -12.48 -11.78 5.47
N ARG A 668 -11.76 -10.67 5.49
CA ARG A 668 -12.29 -9.30 5.50
C ARG A 668 -11.56 -8.45 4.47
N SER A 669 -12.33 -7.76 3.62
CA SER A 669 -11.86 -6.83 2.59
C SER A 669 -10.86 -7.43 1.59
N LEU A 670 -11.37 -7.98 0.50
CA LEU A 670 -10.58 -8.46 -0.65
C LEU A 670 -9.91 -7.31 -1.41
N ILE A 671 -8.91 -7.66 -2.22
CA ILE A 671 -8.12 -6.74 -3.06
C ILE A 671 -7.65 -5.58 -2.18
N TYR A 672 -6.70 -5.86 -1.30
CA TYR A 672 -6.26 -4.93 -0.26
C TYR A 672 -4.84 -4.42 -0.49
N MET A 673 -4.56 -3.19 -0.04
CA MET A 673 -3.27 -2.53 -0.23
C MET A 673 -2.15 -3.09 0.65
N ARG A 674 -2.44 -3.39 1.91
CA ARG A 674 -1.44 -3.82 2.92
C ARG A 674 -0.59 -5.04 2.50
N PRO A 675 -1.11 -6.09 1.82
CA PRO A 675 -0.31 -7.21 1.31
C PRO A 675 0.95 -6.85 0.50
N LEU A 676 0.99 -5.68 -0.15
CA LEU A 676 2.19 -5.17 -0.82
C LEU A 676 3.41 -5.08 0.11
N ALA A 677 3.19 -5.11 1.43
CA ALA A 677 4.21 -5.22 2.47
C ALA A 677 5.17 -6.40 2.32
N ILE A 678 4.88 -7.44 1.52
CA ILE A 678 5.88 -8.46 1.17
C ILE A 678 7.16 -7.85 0.57
N TRP A 679 7.05 -6.69 -0.08
CA TRP A 679 8.21 -5.94 -0.58
C TRP A 679 9.10 -5.37 0.53
N SER A 680 8.60 -5.23 1.76
CA SER A 680 9.44 -4.88 2.91
C SER A 680 10.37 -6.04 3.34
N MET A 681 10.00 -7.29 3.07
CA MET A 681 10.93 -8.42 3.22
C MET A 681 12.05 -8.35 2.17
N GLN A 682 11.69 -8.09 0.91
CA GLN A 682 12.68 -7.93 -0.16
C GLN A 682 13.61 -6.74 0.14
N TRP A 683 13.06 -5.66 0.69
CA TRP A 683 13.84 -4.52 1.18
C TRP A 683 14.83 -4.93 2.27
N ALA A 684 14.41 -5.69 3.28
CA ALA A 684 15.28 -6.17 4.35
C ALA A 684 16.42 -7.07 3.83
N LEU A 685 16.13 -7.93 2.85
CA LEU A 685 17.10 -8.81 2.19
C LEU A 685 18.07 -8.07 1.26
N SER A 686 17.69 -6.86 0.81
CA SER A 686 18.46 -6.08 -0.16
C SER A 686 18.53 -4.60 0.20
N LEU A 687 18.86 -4.33 1.47
CA LEU A 687 18.92 -2.98 2.03
C LEU A 687 19.69 -2.02 1.11
N PRO A 688 19.15 -0.81 0.83
CA PRO A 688 19.83 0.18 0.02
C PRO A 688 21.20 0.52 0.56
N LYS A 689 22.19 0.68 -0.34
CA LYS A 689 23.54 1.13 0.05
C LYS A 689 23.50 2.46 0.79
N ALA A 690 22.63 3.39 0.39
CA ALA A 690 22.43 4.66 1.06
C ALA A 690 22.05 4.52 2.55
N ILE A 691 21.34 3.44 2.91
CA ILE A 691 21.01 3.10 4.30
C ILE A 691 22.21 2.46 5.01
N LEU A 692 22.88 1.50 4.36
CA LEU A 692 24.03 0.81 4.94
C LEU A 692 25.21 1.75 5.22
N ASP A 693 25.40 2.74 4.35
CA ASP A 693 26.47 3.72 4.41
C ASP A 693 26.08 4.99 5.20
N ALA A 694 24.85 5.06 5.71
CA ALA A 694 24.35 6.24 6.41
C ALA A 694 25.19 6.52 7.68
N PRO A 695 25.55 7.80 7.94
CA PRO A 695 26.26 8.15 9.16
C PRO A 695 25.44 7.75 10.40
N LYS A 696 26.03 6.92 11.27
CA LYS A 696 25.38 6.54 12.53
C LYS A 696 25.18 7.79 13.39
N ILE A 697 23.92 8.16 13.60
CA ILE A 697 23.58 9.26 14.51
C ILE A 697 23.60 8.71 15.92
N ASN A 698 24.61 9.10 16.70
CA ASN A 698 24.59 8.79 18.11
C ASN A 698 23.56 9.71 18.80
N MET A 699 22.40 9.15 19.13
CA MET A 699 21.34 9.84 19.85
C MET A 699 21.75 10.20 21.28
N MET A 700 22.82 9.61 21.81
CA MET A 700 23.34 9.85 23.15
C MET A 700 24.51 10.86 23.21
N ASP A 701 25.14 11.19 22.08
CA ASP A 701 26.26 12.14 22.04
C ASP A 701 25.77 13.59 22.05
N ARG A 702 25.51 14.11 23.27
CA ARG A 702 25.60 15.52 23.74
C ARG A 702 24.60 15.84 24.86
N ILE A 703 24.56 15.03 25.92
CA ILE A 703 24.01 15.49 27.20
C ILE A 703 25.10 16.29 27.94
N LEU A 704 25.46 17.47 27.41
CA LEU A 704 26.07 18.52 28.23
C LEU A 704 24.94 19.48 28.58
N VAL A 705 24.19 19.13 29.63
CA VAL A 705 23.35 20.12 30.32
C VAL A 705 24.30 21.22 30.81
N SER A 706 24.28 22.38 30.15
CA SER A 706 25.00 23.56 30.62
C SER A 706 24.46 23.93 32.01
N PRO A 707 25.28 23.94 33.08
CA PRO A 707 24.81 24.28 34.41
C PRO A 707 24.74 25.80 34.54
N HIS A 708 23.81 26.46 33.84
CA HIS A 708 23.60 27.91 33.93
C HIS A 708 22.11 28.25 34.11
N SER A 709 21.44 27.58 35.06
CA SER A 709 20.17 28.06 35.62
C SER A 709 19.81 27.36 36.93
N ALA A 710 20.58 27.61 37.99
CA ALA A 710 20.12 27.39 39.36
C ALA A 710 20.85 28.36 40.30
N LYS A 711 20.23 29.52 40.57
CA LYS A 711 20.60 30.40 41.68
C LYS A 711 19.72 30.04 42.89
N SER A 712 20.32 29.51 43.95
CA SER A 712 19.94 29.72 45.37
C SER A 712 21.04 29.13 46.26
N SER A 713 21.92 29.95 46.85
CA SER A 713 21.90 30.37 48.26
C SER A 713 21.84 29.21 49.29
N HIS A 714 22.99 28.75 49.78
CA HIS A 714 23.43 29.00 51.18
C HIS A 714 24.74 28.28 51.54
N ASN A 715 25.60 29.09 52.19
CA ASN A 715 26.62 28.84 53.21
C ASN A 715 27.90 28.02 52.92
N ASP A 716 28.96 28.81 52.79
CA ASP A 716 30.37 28.55 53.09
C ASP A 716 30.61 27.74 54.37
N ILE A 717 31.45 26.70 54.28
CA ILE A 717 32.68 26.53 55.10
C ILE A 717 33.70 25.79 54.22
N GLY A 718 34.81 26.47 53.89
CA GLY A 718 35.83 25.94 52.99
C GLY A 718 36.96 25.16 53.68
N VAL A 719 37.69 24.37 52.90
CA VAL A 719 39.13 24.07 53.12
C VAL A 719 39.82 23.91 51.76
N ARG A 720 41.00 24.52 51.66
CA ARG A 720 41.84 24.71 50.47
C ARG A 720 42.52 23.42 49.98
N LYS A 721 42.68 23.38 48.64
CA LYS A 721 43.54 22.52 47.82
C LYS A 721 44.99 22.46 48.30
N ILE A 722 45.61 21.28 48.19
CA ILE A 722 47.03 21.13 47.85
C ILE A 722 47.13 20.34 46.55
N ALA A 723 47.74 20.96 45.55
CA ALA A 723 48.10 20.37 44.27
C ALA A 723 49.53 19.83 44.32
N LYS A 724 49.79 18.71 43.65
CA LYS A 724 51.08 18.49 42.95
C LYS A 724 50.83 17.75 41.63
N LYS A 725 51.38 18.32 40.57
CA LYS A 725 51.39 17.86 39.18
C LYS A 725 52.81 17.40 38.85
N ALA A 726 52.91 16.35 38.03
CA ALA A 726 54.01 16.04 37.08
C ALA A 726 55.38 15.62 37.69
N LYS A 727 56.25 14.79 37.07
CA LYS A 727 56.43 14.35 35.68
C LYS A 727 57.53 13.24 35.62
N CYS A 728 57.55 12.46 34.52
CA CYS A 728 58.70 11.73 33.91
C CYS A 728 59.29 10.53 34.71
N PHE A 729 59.57 9.35 34.13
CA PHE A 729 60.51 9.09 33.04
C PHE A 729 60.28 7.75 32.30
N ASN A 730 60.81 7.68 31.06
CA ASN A 730 60.98 6.52 30.19
C ASN A 730 61.71 5.33 30.86
N ASN A 731 61.35 4.10 30.50
CA ASN A 731 62.18 3.27 29.62
C ASN A 731 61.49 1.95 29.24
N SER A 732 61.66 1.62 27.96
CA SER A 732 61.51 0.33 27.32
C SER A 732 62.12 -0.83 28.12
N VAL A 733 61.49 -2.01 28.07
CA VAL A 733 62.02 -3.24 27.42
C VAL A 733 61.02 -4.38 27.66
N PHE A 734 60.68 -5.08 26.58
CA PHE A 734 59.96 -6.35 26.55
C PHE A 734 60.65 -7.41 27.42
N HIS A 735 59.87 -8.18 28.17
CA HIS A 735 60.01 -9.64 28.19
C HIS A 735 58.69 -10.31 28.59
N CYS A 736 58.29 -11.25 27.72
CA CYS A 736 57.22 -12.23 27.89
C CYS A 736 57.51 -13.16 29.08
N SER A 737 56.48 -13.57 29.83
CA SER A 737 56.09 -14.97 30.11
C SER A 737 55.05 -15.05 31.23
N CYS A 738 54.03 -15.87 30.97
CA CYS A 738 52.89 -16.29 31.80
C CYS A 738 51.67 -15.38 31.82
#